data_AF-A0A3M1AKI8-F1
#
_entry.id   AF-A0A3M1AKI8-F1
#
_cell.length_a   1.000
_cell.length_b   1.000
_cell.length_c   1.000
_cell.angle_alpha   90.00
_cell.angle_beta   90.00
_cell.angle_gamma   90.00
#
_symmetry.space_group_name_H-M   'P 1'
#
loop_
_entity.id
_entity.type
_entity.pdbx_description
1 polymer ?
#
loop_
_entity_poly.entity_id
_entity_poly.type
_entity_poly.pdbx_seq_one_letter_code
_entity_poly.pdbx_strand_id
1 'polypeptide(L)'
;MSKNPDRLYELLPVIHRMKDAEQGYPLKALLRVIAKQVDLVEADIAQLYENWFIETAADWVVPYIGELVGYRLVHEAGEPGEVTTAHGRLRNKILIPRREVANTIRYRRRKGTLALLELLANDVAGWPARVVEFYKLLSWTQAVNHLRLERGQMVDLRRMDALDHLNRPFEELAHSIDVRRINSGHTPGRYNVPSVGLFVWRLKTYSVTETPAYCLEQVSPRCYTFSVLSNDTLLYNKPQPEAEPSDIAGPLNLPIPIRRRPFEERIEIGDEIRTQAAADFYGKDKSLLIWAPGWPNAKWKQWDTTQPIPRHAIIPADLSDWQYVAPRNHVAVDPELGRIVFPSRQLPKKGVKVSYRYAFSADMGGGEYERPLSQPADTKLYRVCPGEEDCYEKIEEALKAWQTEEPRPATAVIEIEQSSVYTEQLNIELGENETLQIRAANGARPVIRLLDYMAEKPDAFTVTGAPGSRFTLDGLLITGRGIQVHGPEPDPDKPDAPPGEDLCTITIRHCTLVPGWSLLNDCEPARPSEPSLELMNTRARVRIEHSILGSIQVTADQVKSDPIPIHLSDSILDAAGADCDEPQCEALGAPGWPLAHAVLTVERCTVFGRIDTHAIELAENSIFMGRVKVGRRQVGCVRFCYVTPGSRTPRRYHCQPDLVETPIRQQYKRGAISVEERDRQLALEQLRVRPQFNSERYGRPEYCQLAHTCAPEIKRGADDESEMGVFHNLYQPQRAANLHARLDEYTPAGMDTGIIYAS
;
A
#
# COMPACT_ATOMS: atom_id res chain seq x y z
N MET A 1 -32.22 -14.65 1.79
CA MET A 1 -33.45 -14.94 2.57
C MET A 1 -33.10 -14.94 4.04
N SER A 2 -33.74 -14.11 4.86
CA SER A 2 -33.55 -14.15 6.32
C SER A 2 -34.11 -15.48 6.84
N LYS A 3 -33.24 -16.41 7.27
CA LYS A 3 -33.64 -17.73 7.76
C LYS A 3 -34.17 -17.57 9.20
N ASN A 4 -35.48 -17.67 9.35
CA ASN A 4 -36.15 -17.61 10.65
C ASN A 4 -35.62 -18.77 11.54
N PRO A 5 -34.99 -18.48 12.69
CA PRO A 5 -34.44 -19.51 13.57
C PRO A 5 -35.51 -20.46 14.14
N ASP A 6 -36.79 -20.05 14.11
CA ASP A 6 -37.93 -20.82 14.59
C ASP A 6 -38.66 -21.61 13.48
N ARG A 7 -38.12 -21.67 12.25
CA ARG A 7 -38.77 -22.32 11.09
C ARG A 7 -39.28 -23.74 11.40
N LEU A 8 -38.46 -24.58 12.03
CA LEU A 8 -38.85 -25.95 12.37
C LEU A 8 -39.91 -26.01 13.48
N TYR A 9 -39.88 -25.07 14.42
CA TYR A 9 -40.88 -24.98 15.49
C TYR A 9 -42.24 -24.52 14.93
N GLU A 10 -42.24 -23.60 13.96
CA GLU A 10 -43.46 -23.10 13.30
C GLU A 10 -44.19 -24.18 12.50
N LEU A 11 -43.46 -25.18 11.99
CA LEU A 11 -44.03 -26.34 11.28
C LEU A 11 -44.73 -27.32 12.23
N LEU A 12 -44.56 -27.20 13.56
CA LEU A 12 -45.24 -28.07 14.51
C LEU A 12 -46.72 -27.70 14.69
N PRO A 13 -47.60 -28.70 14.85
CA PRO A 13 -49.00 -28.48 15.22
C PRO A 13 -49.11 -27.62 16.48
N VAL A 14 -50.11 -26.73 16.51
CA VAL A 14 -50.32 -25.75 17.59
C VAL A 14 -50.40 -26.41 18.98
N ILE A 15 -50.97 -27.61 19.07
CA ILE A 15 -51.11 -28.39 20.32
C ILE A 15 -49.74 -28.62 21.00
N HIS A 16 -48.69 -28.92 20.24
CA HIS A 16 -47.35 -29.13 20.79
C HIS A 16 -46.68 -27.82 21.19
N ARG A 17 -46.92 -26.75 20.43
CA ARG A 17 -46.41 -25.41 20.74
C ARG A 17 -47.03 -24.82 22.02
N MET A 18 -48.31 -25.10 22.27
CA MET A 18 -48.98 -24.70 23.50
C MET A 18 -48.41 -25.43 24.73
N LYS A 19 -48.23 -26.76 24.64
CA LYS A 19 -47.61 -27.55 25.71
C LYS A 19 -46.16 -27.13 25.99
N ASP A 20 -45.41 -26.78 24.96
CA ASP A 20 -44.03 -26.29 25.13
C ASP A 20 -43.98 -24.92 25.78
N ALA A 21 -44.91 -24.02 25.44
CA ALA A 21 -45.06 -22.72 26.08
C ALA A 21 -45.39 -22.84 27.58
N GLU A 22 -46.24 -23.81 27.96
CA GLU A 22 -46.54 -24.13 29.37
C GLU A 22 -45.30 -24.62 30.15
N GLN A 23 -44.31 -25.19 29.47
CA GLN A 23 -43.08 -25.73 30.06
C GLN A 23 -41.86 -24.80 29.92
N GLY A 24 -42.05 -23.57 29.41
CA GLY A 24 -40.96 -22.59 29.27
C GLY A 24 -40.11 -22.73 28.00
N TYR A 25 -40.67 -23.27 26.91
CA TYR A 25 -40.06 -23.38 25.58
C TYR A 25 -38.81 -24.31 25.41
N PRO A 26 -38.65 -25.43 26.15
CA PRO A 26 -37.51 -26.33 25.96
C PRO A 26 -37.44 -26.97 24.56
N LEU A 27 -38.59 -27.34 23.96
CA LEU A 27 -38.63 -27.92 22.62
C LEU A 27 -38.27 -26.89 21.55
N LYS A 28 -38.75 -25.64 21.69
CA LYS A 28 -38.34 -24.53 20.83
C LYS A 28 -36.83 -24.31 20.88
N ALA A 29 -36.22 -24.33 22.07
CA ALA A 29 -34.77 -24.19 22.22
C ALA A 29 -34.00 -25.31 21.53
N LEU A 30 -34.44 -26.58 21.69
CA LEU A 30 -33.85 -27.72 21.00
C LEU A 30 -33.98 -27.61 19.47
N LEU A 31 -35.17 -27.27 18.98
CA LEU A 31 -35.43 -27.13 17.55
C LEU A 31 -34.67 -25.97 16.91
N ARG A 32 -34.36 -24.90 17.65
CA ARG A 32 -33.43 -23.84 17.18
C ARG A 32 -32.03 -24.37 16.92
N VAL A 33 -31.52 -25.23 17.81
CA VAL A 33 -30.19 -25.86 17.62
C VAL A 33 -30.19 -26.77 16.40
N ILE A 34 -31.25 -27.56 16.22
CA ILE A 34 -31.40 -28.44 15.05
C ILE A 34 -31.57 -27.60 13.76
N ALA A 35 -32.39 -26.56 13.79
CA ALA A 35 -32.59 -25.64 12.65
C ALA A 35 -31.26 -25.03 12.21
N LYS A 36 -30.40 -24.62 13.15
CA LYS A 36 -29.05 -24.12 12.84
C LYS A 36 -28.21 -25.13 12.07
N GLN A 37 -28.26 -26.42 12.42
CA GLN A 37 -27.52 -27.46 11.69
C GLN A 37 -28.13 -27.77 10.33
N VAL A 38 -29.46 -27.82 10.23
CA VAL A 38 -30.16 -27.96 8.94
C VAL A 38 -29.83 -26.79 8.02
N ASP A 39 -29.80 -25.57 8.55
CA ASP A 39 -29.49 -24.37 7.78
C ASP A 39 -28.06 -24.38 7.23
N LEU A 40 -27.11 -24.94 7.98
CA LEU A 40 -25.74 -25.15 7.53
C LEU A 40 -25.67 -26.16 6.39
N VAL A 41 -26.36 -27.30 6.52
CA VAL A 41 -26.40 -28.33 5.46
C VAL A 41 -27.11 -27.82 4.20
N GLU A 42 -28.25 -27.11 4.35
CA GLU A 42 -28.93 -26.48 3.22
C GLU A 42 -28.05 -25.44 2.52
N ALA A 43 -27.28 -24.65 3.29
CA ALA A 43 -26.34 -23.69 2.74
C ALA A 43 -25.19 -24.38 1.99
N ASP A 44 -24.65 -25.48 2.54
CA ASP A 44 -23.60 -26.27 1.87
C ASP A 44 -24.12 -26.89 0.57
N ILE A 45 -25.33 -27.45 0.56
CA ILE A 45 -25.98 -27.98 -0.65
C ILE A 45 -26.18 -26.86 -1.68
N ALA A 46 -26.68 -25.69 -1.26
CA ALA A 46 -26.84 -24.55 -2.16
C ALA A 46 -25.47 -24.13 -2.75
N GLN A 47 -24.43 -24.08 -1.92
CA GLN A 47 -23.07 -23.79 -2.35
C GLN A 47 -22.54 -24.84 -3.34
N LEU A 48 -22.88 -26.12 -3.17
CA LEU A 48 -22.51 -27.17 -4.13
C LEU A 48 -23.14 -26.97 -5.52
N TYR A 49 -24.37 -26.44 -5.59
CA TYR A 49 -24.98 -26.06 -6.87
C TYR A 49 -24.32 -24.80 -7.45
N GLU A 50 -24.01 -23.81 -6.61
CA GLU A 50 -23.26 -22.62 -7.02
C GLU A 50 -21.85 -22.96 -7.53
N ASN A 51 -21.26 -24.05 -7.04
CA ASN A 51 -19.94 -24.56 -7.47
C ASN A 51 -19.89 -25.04 -8.92
N TRP A 52 -21.03 -25.20 -9.60
CA TRP A 52 -21.06 -25.55 -11.02
C TRP A 52 -20.80 -24.37 -11.95
N PHE A 53 -20.94 -23.14 -11.46
CA PHE A 53 -20.76 -21.92 -12.25
C PHE A 53 -19.51 -21.16 -11.81
N ILE A 54 -18.67 -20.77 -12.77
CA ILE A 54 -17.37 -20.14 -12.47
C ILE A 54 -17.53 -18.79 -11.75
N GLU A 55 -18.65 -18.11 -11.93
CA GLU A 55 -18.97 -16.83 -11.29
C GLU A 55 -19.28 -16.98 -9.80
N THR A 56 -19.91 -18.08 -9.39
CA THR A 56 -20.41 -18.30 -8.02
C THR A 56 -19.67 -19.39 -7.26
N ALA A 57 -18.85 -20.19 -7.93
CA ALA A 57 -18.15 -21.31 -7.30
C ALA A 57 -17.22 -20.86 -6.18
N ALA A 58 -16.94 -21.74 -5.22
CA ALA A 58 -15.87 -21.51 -4.25
C ALA A 58 -14.49 -21.58 -4.92
N ASP A 59 -13.51 -20.83 -4.40
CA ASP A 59 -12.17 -20.72 -5.01
C ASP A 59 -11.45 -22.06 -5.18
N TRP A 60 -11.69 -23.02 -4.28
CA TRP A 60 -11.10 -24.35 -4.37
C TRP A 60 -11.64 -25.21 -5.52
N VAL A 61 -12.81 -24.87 -6.09
CA VAL A 61 -13.46 -25.59 -7.19
C VAL A 61 -12.94 -25.14 -8.56
N VAL A 62 -12.46 -23.89 -8.64
CA VAL A 62 -11.97 -23.25 -9.87
C VAL A 62 -10.96 -24.12 -10.65
N PRO A 63 -9.96 -24.78 -10.03
CA PRO A 63 -9.03 -25.65 -10.74
C PRO A 63 -9.70 -26.81 -11.48
N TYR A 64 -10.73 -27.41 -10.88
CA TYR A 64 -11.48 -28.53 -11.47
C TYR A 64 -12.31 -28.08 -12.68
N ILE A 65 -12.94 -26.90 -12.58
CA ILE A 65 -13.62 -26.28 -13.74
C ILE A 65 -12.60 -25.99 -14.85
N GLY A 66 -11.41 -25.52 -14.47
CA GLY A 66 -10.27 -25.33 -15.37
C GLY A 66 -9.95 -26.58 -16.17
N GLU A 67 -9.80 -27.73 -15.51
CA GLU A 67 -9.51 -29.01 -16.16
C GLU A 67 -10.57 -29.37 -17.22
N LEU A 68 -11.85 -29.16 -16.91
CA LEU A 68 -12.96 -29.43 -17.84
C LEU A 68 -12.90 -28.58 -19.12
N VAL A 69 -12.47 -27.32 -19.03
CA VAL A 69 -12.31 -26.41 -20.19
C VAL A 69 -10.93 -26.53 -20.84
N GLY A 70 -10.10 -27.45 -20.36
CA GLY A 70 -8.73 -27.69 -20.83
C GLY A 70 -7.75 -26.57 -20.47
N TYR A 71 -7.98 -25.86 -19.36
CA TYR A 71 -7.00 -24.96 -18.75
C TYR A 71 -5.78 -25.77 -18.30
N ARG A 72 -4.57 -25.22 -18.51
CA ARG A 72 -3.31 -25.86 -18.11
C ARG A 72 -2.59 -24.98 -17.11
N LEU A 73 -2.25 -25.54 -15.95
CA LEU A 73 -1.46 -24.83 -14.95
C LEU A 73 -0.05 -24.52 -15.47
N VAL A 74 0.47 -23.35 -15.13
CA VAL A 74 1.84 -22.94 -15.44
C VAL A 74 2.75 -23.32 -14.28
N HIS A 75 3.40 -24.48 -14.37
CA HIS A 75 4.31 -24.97 -13.32
C HIS A 75 5.50 -24.04 -13.06
N GLU A 76 5.94 -23.27 -14.06
CA GLU A 76 7.02 -22.27 -13.90
C GLU A 76 6.64 -21.10 -12.98
N ALA A 77 5.34 -20.90 -12.74
CA ALA A 77 4.83 -19.93 -11.77
C ALA A 77 4.75 -20.49 -10.35
N GLY A 78 5.03 -21.78 -10.15
CA GLY A 78 4.99 -22.46 -8.86
C GLY A 78 3.78 -23.38 -8.69
N GLU A 79 3.82 -24.19 -7.64
CA GLU A 79 2.80 -25.21 -7.35
C GLU A 79 1.70 -24.73 -6.41
N PRO A 80 0.47 -25.25 -6.52
CA PRO A 80 -0.62 -24.93 -5.60
C PRO A 80 -0.31 -25.36 -4.17
N GLY A 81 -0.67 -24.50 -3.21
CA GLY A 81 -0.54 -24.76 -1.78
C GLY A 81 -1.77 -25.45 -1.16
N GLU A 82 -1.68 -25.74 0.14
CA GLU A 82 -2.78 -26.36 0.89
C GLU A 82 -4.02 -25.45 0.99
N VAL A 83 -5.18 -25.98 0.57
CA VAL A 83 -6.47 -25.26 0.55
C VAL A 83 -7.00 -24.93 1.95
N THR A 84 -6.53 -25.63 2.98
CA THR A 84 -6.93 -25.42 4.38
C THR A 84 -6.35 -24.12 4.96
N THR A 85 -5.20 -23.67 4.46
CA THR A 85 -4.52 -22.47 4.96
C THR A 85 -4.98 -21.21 4.22
N ALA A 86 -5.01 -20.06 4.89
CA ALA A 86 -5.33 -18.79 4.24
C ALA A 86 -4.29 -18.44 3.16
N HIS A 87 -3.01 -18.67 3.46
CA HIS A 87 -1.88 -18.45 2.56
C HIS A 87 -1.98 -19.32 1.29
N GLY A 88 -2.20 -20.63 1.45
CA GLY A 88 -2.36 -21.55 0.32
C GLY A 88 -3.56 -21.20 -0.56
N ARG A 89 -4.69 -20.77 0.02
CA ARG A 89 -5.83 -20.26 -0.77
C ARG A 89 -5.50 -19.02 -1.57
N LEU A 90 -4.78 -18.07 -0.97
CA LEU A 90 -4.40 -16.84 -1.65
C LEU A 90 -3.39 -17.11 -2.78
N ARG A 91 -2.39 -17.96 -2.53
CA ARG A 91 -1.45 -18.45 -3.56
C ARG A 91 -2.20 -19.13 -4.71
N ASN A 92 -3.13 -20.04 -4.41
CA ASN A 92 -3.89 -20.76 -5.44
C ASN A 92 -4.74 -19.81 -6.29
N LYS A 93 -5.32 -18.76 -5.68
CA LYS A 93 -6.07 -17.72 -6.40
C LYS A 93 -5.19 -16.94 -7.38
N ILE A 94 -3.90 -16.77 -7.10
CA ILE A 94 -2.95 -16.12 -8.01
C ILE A 94 -2.48 -17.07 -9.11
N LEU A 95 -2.18 -18.32 -8.77
CA LEU A 95 -1.71 -19.32 -9.74
C LEU A 95 -2.82 -19.74 -10.72
N ILE A 96 -4.08 -19.76 -10.25
CA ILE A 96 -5.25 -20.15 -11.04
C ILE A 96 -6.31 -19.04 -10.96
N PRO A 97 -6.12 -17.93 -11.70
CA PRO A 97 -7.06 -16.82 -11.72
C PRO A 97 -8.43 -17.26 -12.26
N ARG A 98 -9.49 -17.00 -11.48
CA ARG A 98 -10.88 -17.30 -11.87
C ARG A 98 -11.27 -16.68 -13.22
N ARG A 99 -10.85 -15.44 -13.47
CA ARG A 99 -11.15 -14.71 -14.71
C ARG A 99 -10.54 -15.39 -15.94
N GLU A 100 -9.32 -15.87 -15.79
CA GLU A 100 -8.61 -16.59 -16.84
C GLU A 100 -9.30 -17.93 -17.18
N VAL A 101 -9.66 -18.70 -16.15
CA VAL A 101 -10.39 -19.97 -16.31
C VAL A 101 -11.73 -19.72 -17.02
N ALA A 102 -12.50 -18.72 -16.57
CA ALA A 102 -13.79 -18.37 -17.17
C ALA A 102 -13.70 -18.01 -18.65
N ASN A 103 -12.62 -17.34 -19.06
CA ASN A 103 -12.47 -16.82 -20.41
C ASN A 103 -11.58 -17.68 -21.33
N THR A 104 -11.08 -18.83 -20.86
CA THR A 104 -10.14 -19.68 -21.61
C THR A 104 -10.61 -20.00 -23.04
N ILE A 105 -11.88 -20.38 -23.22
CA ILE A 105 -12.46 -20.65 -24.56
C ILE A 105 -12.50 -19.37 -25.41
N ARG A 106 -12.84 -18.23 -24.81
CA ARG A 106 -12.91 -16.94 -25.51
C ARG A 106 -11.53 -16.50 -25.98
N TYR A 107 -10.50 -16.66 -25.16
CA TYR A 107 -9.12 -16.33 -25.54
C TYR A 107 -8.64 -17.18 -26.71
N ARG A 108 -8.90 -18.49 -26.69
CA ARG A 108 -8.53 -19.38 -27.80
C ARG A 108 -9.15 -18.96 -29.13
N ARG A 109 -10.40 -18.48 -29.11
CA ARG A 109 -11.09 -17.97 -30.31
C ARG A 109 -10.52 -16.64 -30.82
N ARG A 110 -9.84 -15.87 -29.97
CA ARG A 110 -9.23 -14.56 -30.28
C ARG A 110 -7.70 -14.60 -30.31
N LYS A 111 -7.12 -15.81 -30.36
CA LYS A 111 -5.67 -15.99 -30.33
C LYS A 111 -5.00 -15.18 -31.44
N GLY A 112 -3.93 -14.46 -31.08
CA GLY A 112 -3.18 -13.62 -32.00
C GLY A 112 -3.73 -12.20 -32.22
N THR A 113 -4.78 -11.78 -31.51
CA THR A 113 -5.20 -10.37 -31.54
C THR A 113 -4.43 -9.53 -30.53
N LEU A 114 -4.26 -8.26 -30.85
CA LEU A 114 -3.50 -7.31 -30.04
C LEU A 114 -4.20 -7.02 -28.69
N ALA A 115 -5.50 -6.71 -28.73
CA ALA A 115 -6.30 -6.44 -27.52
C ALA A 115 -6.37 -7.63 -26.55
N LEU A 116 -6.23 -8.87 -27.04
CA LEU A 116 -6.17 -10.04 -26.16
C LEU A 116 -4.95 -9.99 -25.23
N LEU A 117 -3.80 -9.45 -25.67
CA LEU A 117 -2.60 -9.39 -24.85
C LEU A 117 -2.79 -8.46 -23.64
N GLU A 118 -3.54 -7.36 -23.79
CA GLU A 118 -3.91 -6.47 -22.68
C GLU A 118 -4.90 -7.13 -21.73
N LEU A 119 -5.92 -7.81 -22.27
CA LEU A 119 -6.88 -8.58 -21.47
C LEU A 119 -6.19 -9.68 -20.66
N LEU A 120 -5.23 -10.40 -21.25
CA LEU A 120 -4.46 -11.42 -20.55
C LEU A 120 -3.67 -10.83 -19.38
N ALA A 121 -3.08 -9.65 -19.54
CA ALA A 121 -2.38 -8.97 -18.43
C ALA A 121 -3.31 -8.70 -17.24
N ASN A 122 -4.53 -8.24 -17.51
CA ASN A 122 -5.53 -7.95 -16.48
C ASN A 122 -6.09 -9.23 -15.86
N ASP A 123 -6.49 -10.20 -16.68
CA ASP A 123 -7.18 -11.40 -16.21
C ASP A 123 -6.26 -12.42 -15.54
N VAL A 124 -4.99 -12.50 -15.98
CA VAL A 124 -3.97 -13.41 -15.44
C VAL A 124 -3.21 -12.76 -14.27
N ALA A 125 -2.64 -11.58 -14.51
CA ALA A 125 -1.75 -10.92 -13.54
C ALA A 125 -2.43 -9.80 -12.75
N GLY A 126 -3.68 -9.41 -13.07
CA GLY A 126 -4.34 -8.29 -12.41
C GLY A 126 -3.70 -6.93 -12.72
N TRP A 127 -2.88 -6.83 -13.77
CA TRP A 127 -2.17 -5.60 -14.13
C TRP A 127 -2.85 -4.92 -15.32
N PRO A 128 -3.21 -3.63 -15.21
CA PRO A 128 -3.53 -2.82 -16.37
C PRO A 128 -2.34 -2.82 -17.32
N ALA A 129 -2.61 -2.87 -18.63
CA ALA A 129 -1.56 -2.97 -19.62
C ALA A 129 -1.89 -2.21 -20.91
N ARG A 130 -0.82 -1.80 -21.59
CA ARG A 130 -0.84 -1.22 -22.93
C ARG A 130 0.08 -2.02 -23.82
N VAL A 131 -0.45 -2.51 -24.93
CA VAL A 131 0.34 -3.21 -25.93
C VAL A 131 0.76 -2.29 -27.06
N VAL A 132 2.01 -2.44 -27.51
CA VAL A 132 2.62 -1.61 -28.54
C VAL A 132 3.31 -2.50 -29.57
N GLU A 133 2.93 -2.32 -30.84
CA GLU A 133 3.58 -2.95 -31.98
C GLU A 133 4.81 -2.15 -32.40
N PHE A 134 6.01 -2.59 -32.01
CA PHE A 134 7.23 -1.80 -32.22
C PHE A 134 7.61 -1.60 -33.68
N TYR A 135 7.19 -2.51 -34.58
CA TYR A 135 7.45 -2.33 -36.01
C TYR A 135 6.77 -1.08 -36.60
N LYS A 136 5.70 -0.56 -35.97
CA LYS A 136 5.05 0.69 -36.39
C LYS A 136 5.90 1.92 -36.07
N LEU A 137 6.80 1.80 -35.10
CA LEU A 137 7.72 2.85 -34.65
C LEU A 137 9.07 2.78 -35.36
N LEU A 138 9.27 1.89 -36.33
CA LEU A 138 10.52 1.84 -37.08
C LEU A 138 10.58 2.94 -38.15
N SER A 139 11.73 3.61 -38.25
CA SER A 139 12.04 4.50 -39.37
C SER A 139 12.17 3.69 -40.66
N TRP A 140 11.51 4.15 -41.73
CA TRP A 140 11.42 3.42 -43.00
C TRP A 140 11.45 4.37 -44.21
N THR A 141 12.25 4.06 -45.24
CA THR A 141 12.21 4.72 -46.56
C THR A 141 10.99 4.30 -47.38
N GLN A 142 9.93 5.11 -47.39
CA GLN A 142 8.61 4.70 -47.87
C GLN A 142 8.56 4.47 -49.39
N ALA A 143 7.81 3.44 -49.80
CA ALA A 143 7.51 3.22 -51.22
C ALA A 143 6.43 4.21 -51.69
N VAL A 144 6.65 4.87 -52.84
CA VAL A 144 5.71 5.89 -53.37
C VAL A 144 4.31 5.32 -53.65
N ASN A 145 4.22 4.03 -53.98
CA ASN A 145 2.95 3.35 -54.24
C ASN A 145 2.15 3.03 -52.96
N HIS A 146 2.76 3.11 -51.77
CA HIS A 146 2.12 2.80 -50.50
C HIS A 146 2.68 3.66 -49.37
N LEU A 147 2.31 4.95 -49.39
CA LEU A 147 2.70 5.91 -48.37
C LEU A 147 1.95 5.63 -47.07
N ARG A 148 2.69 5.58 -45.96
CA ARG A 148 2.19 5.42 -44.60
C ARG A 148 2.62 6.65 -43.80
N LEU A 149 1.89 7.75 -43.99
CA LEU A 149 2.24 9.05 -43.41
C LEU A 149 2.26 9.04 -41.88
N GLU A 150 1.54 8.13 -41.24
CA GLU A 150 1.45 8.00 -39.78
C GLU A 150 2.59 7.17 -39.16
N ARG A 151 3.47 6.53 -39.95
CA ARG A 151 4.51 5.62 -39.44
C ARG A 151 5.91 6.16 -39.65
N GLY A 152 6.72 6.11 -38.61
CA GLY A 152 8.16 6.38 -38.70
C GLY A 152 8.49 7.79 -39.19
N GLN A 153 7.83 8.81 -38.64
CA GLN A 153 8.06 10.22 -38.98
C GLN A 153 9.39 10.73 -38.42
N MET A 154 10.00 11.73 -39.08
CA MET A 154 11.07 12.50 -38.46
C MET A 154 10.55 13.22 -37.21
N VAL A 155 11.40 13.34 -36.20
CA VAL A 155 11.05 14.01 -34.94
C VAL A 155 10.84 15.51 -35.18
N ASP A 156 9.61 16.00 -34.97
CA ASP A 156 9.31 17.43 -34.97
C ASP A 156 9.44 18.00 -33.55
N LEU A 157 10.46 18.81 -33.32
CA LEU A 157 10.74 19.41 -32.01
C LEU A 157 9.65 20.40 -31.54
N ARG A 158 8.74 20.82 -32.43
CA ARG A 158 7.59 21.66 -32.07
C ARG A 158 6.46 20.86 -31.46
N ARG A 159 6.35 19.57 -31.80
CA ARG A 159 5.37 18.63 -31.22
C ARG A 159 5.88 18.10 -29.88
N MET A 160 5.97 19.01 -28.93
CA MET A 160 6.53 18.72 -27.62
C MET A 160 5.72 17.70 -26.79
N ASP A 161 4.43 17.51 -27.11
CA ASP A 161 3.61 16.44 -26.50
C ASP A 161 4.08 15.03 -26.94
N ALA A 162 4.37 14.85 -28.23
CA ALA A 162 4.93 13.61 -28.76
C ALA A 162 6.34 13.33 -28.22
N LEU A 163 7.14 14.37 -27.99
CA LEU A 163 8.46 14.26 -27.34
C LEU A 163 8.34 13.79 -25.89
N ASP A 164 7.29 14.18 -25.18
CA ASP A 164 7.07 13.79 -23.79
C ASP A 164 6.77 12.28 -23.67
N HIS A 165 6.28 11.66 -24.75
CA HIS A 165 6.03 10.23 -24.86
C HIS A 165 7.22 9.39 -25.33
N LEU A 166 8.41 9.98 -25.54
CA LEU A 166 9.61 9.25 -25.97
C LEU A 166 9.96 8.08 -25.03
N ASN A 167 10.20 6.87 -25.57
CA ASN A 167 10.44 5.62 -24.84
C ASN A 167 9.32 5.16 -23.90
N ARG A 168 8.09 5.66 -24.07
CA ARG A 168 6.92 5.36 -23.22
C ARG A 168 5.83 4.61 -24.01
N PRO A 169 4.76 4.10 -23.35
CA PRO A 169 3.74 3.26 -24.00
C PRO A 169 2.91 3.94 -25.11
N PHE A 170 2.90 5.27 -25.17
CA PHE A 170 2.13 6.06 -26.13
C PHE A 170 3.03 6.80 -27.13
N GLU A 171 4.24 6.29 -27.33
CA GLU A 171 5.21 6.86 -28.26
C GLU A 171 4.73 6.76 -29.72
N GLU A 172 4.96 7.82 -30.49
CA GLU A 172 4.69 7.88 -31.94
C GLU A 172 5.98 8.06 -32.77
N LEU A 173 7.12 8.28 -32.13
CA LEU A 173 8.37 8.68 -32.77
C LEU A 173 9.09 7.49 -33.42
N ALA A 174 9.81 7.78 -34.50
CA ALA A 174 10.55 6.78 -35.25
C ALA A 174 11.87 6.40 -34.58
N HIS A 175 12.18 5.11 -34.59
CA HIS A 175 13.40 4.49 -34.06
C HIS A 175 14.14 3.71 -35.13
N SER A 176 15.46 3.58 -34.94
CA SER A 176 16.28 2.63 -35.69
C SER A 176 16.03 1.19 -35.24
N ILE A 177 16.25 0.23 -36.14
CA ILE A 177 16.04 -1.19 -35.82
C ILE A 177 17.02 -1.69 -34.75
N ASP A 178 16.48 -2.37 -33.75
CA ASP A 178 17.20 -3.15 -32.75
C ASP A 178 17.07 -4.63 -33.10
N VAL A 179 18.18 -5.27 -33.46
CA VAL A 179 18.19 -6.68 -33.86
C VAL A 179 18.02 -7.65 -32.69
N ARG A 180 18.15 -7.19 -31.45
CA ARG A 180 17.95 -8.01 -30.25
C ARG A 180 16.46 -8.30 -30.08
N ARG A 181 16.13 -9.48 -29.55
CA ARG A 181 14.74 -9.86 -29.25
C ARG A 181 14.27 -9.22 -27.95
N ILE A 182 12.97 -8.97 -27.85
CA ILE A 182 12.36 -8.38 -26.65
C ILE A 182 12.32 -9.33 -25.46
N ASN A 183 12.28 -10.64 -25.72
CA ASN A 183 12.34 -11.71 -24.73
C ASN A 183 13.78 -12.21 -24.46
N SER A 184 14.80 -11.47 -24.87
CA SER A 184 16.20 -11.83 -24.61
C SER A 184 16.54 -11.77 -23.12
N GLY A 185 17.03 -12.88 -22.55
CA GLY A 185 17.37 -12.98 -21.13
C GLY A 185 18.60 -12.18 -20.68
N HIS A 186 19.44 -11.70 -21.60
CA HIS A 186 20.63 -10.89 -21.28
C HIS A 186 20.39 -9.40 -21.47
N THR A 187 19.99 -9.01 -22.68
CA THR A 187 19.74 -7.61 -23.02
C THR A 187 18.57 -7.56 -23.98
N PRO A 188 17.38 -7.11 -23.52
CA PRO A 188 16.20 -7.05 -24.35
C PRO A 188 16.32 -5.93 -25.40
N GLY A 189 15.95 -6.25 -26.63
CA GLY A 189 15.76 -5.26 -27.69
C GLY A 189 14.29 -4.90 -27.86
N ARG A 190 13.96 -3.63 -28.12
CA ARG A 190 12.56 -3.19 -28.22
C ARG A 190 12.12 -3.05 -29.67
N TYR A 191 12.81 -2.21 -30.43
CA TYR A 191 12.38 -1.75 -31.74
C TYR A 191 12.75 -2.74 -32.85
N ASN A 192 11.98 -3.80 -33.02
CA ASN A 192 12.19 -4.79 -34.09
C ASN A 192 10.87 -5.15 -34.78
N VAL A 193 10.94 -5.75 -35.96
CA VAL A 193 9.77 -6.20 -36.73
C VAL A 193 8.92 -7.24 -35.99
N PRO A 194 9.49 -8.31 -35.40
CA PRO A 194 8.68 -9.28 -34.66
C PRO A 194 8.31 -8.82 -33.24
N SER A 195 8.84 -7.70 -32.76
CA SER A 195 8.71 -7.30 -31.36
C SER A 195 7.37 -6.64 -31.04
N VAL A 196 6.70 -7.16 -30.01
CA VAL A 196 5.51 -6.58 -29.40
C VAL A 196 5.79 -6.32 -27.91
N GLY A 197 5.65 -5.07 -27.48
CA GLY A 197 5.83 -4.68 -26.08
C GLY A 197 4.52 -4.65 -25.34
N LEU A 198 4.42 -5.37 -24.23
CA LEU A 198 3.31 -5.26 -23.31
C LEU A 198 3.76 -4.45 -22.09
N PHE A 199 3.38 -3.17 -22.05
CA PHE A 199 3.64 -2.31 -20.92
C PHE A 199 2.64 -2.61 -19.80
N VAL A 200 3.12 -2.96 -18.61
CA VAL A 200 2.27 -3.33 -17.46
C VAL A 200 2.49 -2.40 -16.29
N TRP A 201 1.41 -2.06 -15.57
CA TRP A 201 1.46 -1.25 -14.36
C TRP A 201 1.20 -2.11 -13.12
N ARG A 202 2.19 -2.13 -12.22
CA ARG A 202 2.08 -2.83 -10.93
C ARG A 202 1.45 -1.96 -9.84
N LEU A 203 1.40 -0.65 -10.04
CA LEU A 203 0.85 0.30 -9.09
C LEU A 203 -0.67 0.38 -9.18
N LYS A 204 -1.32 0.50 -8.03
CA LYS A 204 -2.76 0.80 -7.91
C LYS A 204 -2.94 2.30 -7.62
N THR A 205 -4.09 2.85 -8.01
CA THR A 205 -4.46 4.24 -7.68
C THR A 205 -5.41 4.29 -6.49
N TYR A 206 -5.06 5.10 -5.50
CA TYR A 206 -5.82 5.32 -4.27
C TYR A 206 -6.41 6.72 -4.29
N SER A 207 -7.64 6.86 -3.79
CA SER A 207 -8.27 8.16 -3.63
C SER A 207 -7.81 8.85 -2.34
N VAL A 208 -7.86 10.17 -2.37
CA VAL A 208 -7.87 11.04 -1.19
C VAL A 208 -9.05 11.96 -1.40
N THR A 209 -10.07 11.86 -0.56
CA THR A 209 -11.35 12.53 -0.76
C THR A 209 -11.55 13.67 0.24
N GLU A 210 -11.77 14.89 -0.27
CA GLU A 210 -12.15 16.10 0.47
C GLU A 210 -11.23 16.50 1.65
N THR A 211 -9.96 16.10 1.59
CA THR A 211 -8.96 16.42 2.61
C THR A 211 -8.45 17.86 2.45
N PRO A 212 -8.13 18.59 3.55
CA PRO A 212 -7.52 19.92 3.44
C PRO A 212 -6.15 19.86 2.74
N ALA A 213 -5.89 20.82 1.86
CA ALA A 213 -4.58 21.02 1.26
C ALA A 213 -3.62 21.69 2.26
N TYR A 214 -2.33 21.41 2.16
CA TYR A 214 -1.34 21.98 3.06
C TYR A 214 -0.91 23.37 2.57
N CYS A 215 -1.00 24.40 3.42
CA CYS A 215 -0.50 25.74 3.12
C CYS A 215 1.00 25.86 3.45
N LEU A 216 1.82 26.13 2.43
CA LEU A 216 3.26 26.35 2.59
C LEU A 216 3.55 27.82 2.92
N GLU A 217 3.16 28.26 4.12
CA GLU A 217 3.35 29.65 4.56
C GLU A 217 4.82 30.10 4.54
N GLN A 218 5.76 29.16 4.75
CA GLN A 218 7.21 29.42 4.66
C GLN A 218 7.64 29.93 3.28
N VAL A 219 6.97 29.48 2.22
CA VAL A 219 7.20 29.95 0.84
C VAL A 219 6.35 31.19 0.59
N SER A 220 5.03 31.06 0.75
CA SER A 220 4.07 32.15 0.59
C SER A 220 2.67 31.69 1.02
N PRO A 221 1.83 32.55 1.63
CA PRO A 221 0.45 32.20 2.02
C PRO A 221 -0.49 31.88 0.83
N ARG A 222 0.02 31.99 -0.41
CA ARG A 222 -0.69 31.64 -1.65
C ARG A 222 -0.35 30.24 -2.18
N CYS A 223 0.67 29.59 -1.62
CA CYS A 223 1.24 28.33 -2.10
C CYS A 223 0.70 27.16 -1.28
N TYR A 224 0.15 26.16 -1.95
CA TYR A 224 -0.42 24.97 -1.33
C TYR A 224 0.08 23.70 -2.01
N THR A 225 0.12 22.60 -1.29
CA THR A 225 0.35 21.25 -1.84
C THR A 225 -0.87 20.37 -1.62
N PHE A 226 -1.08 19.41 -2.53
CA PHE A 226 -2.16 18.43 -2.42
C PHE A 226 -1.94 17.46 -1.24
N SER A 227 -0.69 17.14 -0.92
CA SER A 227 -0.35 16.29 0.21
C SER A 227 -0.42 17.06 1.53
N VAL A 228 -1.14 16.51 2.51
CA VAL A 228 -1.14 17.02 3.90
C VAL A 228 0.25 16.95 4.53
N LEU A 229 1.12 16.07 4.05
CA LEU A 229 2.49 15.91 4.53
C LEU A 229 3.45 16.96 3.96
N SER A 230 2.95 17.93 3.18
CA SER A 230 3.69 19.01 2.53
C SER A 230 4.64 18.60 1.39
N ASN A 231 4.88 17.30 1.18
CA ASN A 231 5.71 16.78 0.10
C ASN A 231 5.11 16.97 -1.30
N ASP A 232 5.97 17.00 -2.33
CA ASP A 232 5.54 16.93 -3.72
C ASP A 232 4.99 15.53 -4.01
N THR A 233 3.80 15.49 -4.63
CA THR A 233 3.09 14.24 -4.92
C THR A 233 2.56 14.26 -6.34
N LEU A 234 2.96 13.28 -7.14
CA LEU A 234 2.43 13.02 -8.48
C LEU A 234 0.92 12.72 -8.39
N LEU A 235 0.11 13.46 -9.13
CA LEU A 235 -1.33 13.19 -9.22
C LEU A 235 -1.59 12.14 -10.29
N TYR A 236 -2.42 11.15 -9.97
CA TYR A 236 -2.72 10.03 -10.86
C TYR A 236 -4.10 10.12 -11.49
N ASN A 237 -4.22 9.56 -12.69
CA ASN A 237 -5.50 9.39 -13.35
C ASN A 237 -6.39 8.37 -12.60
N LYS A 238 -7.71 8.60 -12.62
CA LYS A 238 -8.72 7.59 -12.28
C LYS A 238 -8.97 6.72 -13.53
N PRO A 239 -8.47 5.47 -13.58
CA PRO A 239 -8.65 4.62 -14.75
C PRO A 239 -10.12 4.39 -15.02
N GLN A 240 -10.53 4.58 -16.27
CA GLN A 240 -11.87 4.24 -16.76
C GLN A 240 -11.80 2.90 -17.48
N PRO A 241 -12.76 1.99 -17.26
CA PRO A 241 -12.78 0.73 -18.02
C PRO A 241 -12.92 1.02 -19.51
N GLU A 242 -12.32 0.18 -20.36
CA GLU A 242 -12.52 0.22 -21.80
C GLU A 242 -14.00 -0.01 -22.14
N ALA A 243 -14.46 0.60 -23.24
CA ALA A 243 -15.85 0.46 -23.67
C ALA A 243 -16.13 -0.97 -24.17
N GLU A 244 -15.22 -1.50 -25.00
CA GLU A 244 -15.27 -2.86 -25.50
C GLU A 244 -13.97 -3.63 -25.21
N PRO A 245 -14.03 -4.96 -24.96
CA PRO A 245 -12.83 -5.78 -24.74
C PRO A 245 -11.88 -5.87 -25.95
N SER A 246 -12.29 -5.38 -27.12
CA SER A 246 -11.45 -5.30 -28.33
C SER A 246 -10.71 -3.97 -28.46
N ASP A 247 -11.05 -2.99 -27.63
CA ASP A 247 -10.40 -1.69 -27.64
C ASP A 247 -9.01 -1.80 -27.02
N ILE A 248 -8.08 -0.99 -27.51
CA ILE A 248 -6.71 -0.96 -27.00
C ILE A 248 -6.61 0.20 -26.00
N ALA A 249 -6.13 -0.07 -24.79
CA ALA A 249 -6.17 0.85 -23.66
C ALA A 249 -5.56 2.23 -23.98
N GLY A 250 -6.33 3.31 -23.82
CA GLY A 250 -5.83 4.68 -23.93
C GLY A 250 -5.23 5.20 -22.61
N PRO A 251 -4.68 6.42 -22.60
CA PRO A 251 -4.15 7.05 -21.38
C PRO A 251 -5.18 7.14 -20.23
N LEU A 252 -6.46 7.34 -20.57
CA LEU A 252 -7.56 7.43 -19.60
C LEU A 252 -7.93 6.09 -18.96
N ASN A 253 -7.56 4.97 -19.60
CA ASN A 253 -7.84 3.63 -19.11
C ASN A 253 -6.79 3.10 -18.13
N LEU A 254 -5.67 3.82 -17.96
CA LEU A 254 -4.50 3.34 -17.24
C LEU A 254 -4.19 4.17 -15.98
N PRO A 255 -3.56 3.56 -14.97
CA PRO A 255 -3.13 4.22 -13.73
C PRO A 255 -1.83 5.01 -13.95
N ILE A 256 -1.87 6.01 -14.82
CA ILE A 256 -0.71 6.84 -15.16
C ILE A 256 -0.72 8.18 -14.41
N PRO A 257 0.46 8.76 -14.12
CA PRO A 257 0.54 10.12 -13.59
C PRO A 257 0.03 11.12 -14.63
N ILE A 258 -0.72 12.11 -14.17
CA ILE A 258 -1.24 13.23 -14.95
C ILE A 258 -0.08 14.19 -15.18
N ARG A 259 0.21 14.48 -16.44
CA ARG A 259 1.25 15.43 -16.82
C ARG A 259 0.67 16.80 -17.10
N ARG A 260 1.53 17.81 -17.11
CA ARG A 260 1.13 19.21 -17.34
C ARG A 260 0.42 19.41 -18.68
N ARG A 261 0.95 18.79 -19.76
CA ARG A 261 0.42 18.98 -21.13
C ARG A 261 -0.94 18.31 -21.36
N PRO A 262 -1.17 17.02 -21.03
CA PRO A 262 -2.50 16.42 -21.17
C PRO A 262 -3.54 17.05 -20.24
N PHE A 263 -3.10 17.68 -19.14
CA PHE A 263 -3.99 18.44 -18.27
C PHE A 263 -4.37 19.82 -18.84
N GLU A 264 -3.61 20.32 -19.82
CA GLU A 264 -3.81 21.60 -20.51
C GLU A 264 -4.81 21.48 -21.66
N GLU A 265 -5.98 22.13 -21.52
CA GLU A 265 -6.93 22.30 -22.62
C GLU A 265 -6.91 23.76 -23.09
N ARG A 266 -6.59 23.97 -24.37
CA ARG A 266 -6.58 25.30 -24.99
C ARG A 266 -7.91 25.55 -25.70
N ILE A 267 -8.59 26.63 -25.32
CA ILE A 267 -9.81 27.09 -25.97
C ILE A 267 -9.53 28.41 -26.67
N GLU A 268 -9.92 28.50 -27.93
CA GLU A 268 -9.98 29.75 -28.69
C GLU A 268 -11.30 30.46 -28.39
N ILE A 269 -11.23 31.64 -27.77
CA ILE A 269 -12.39 32.50 -27.52
C ILE A 269 -12.16 33.82 -28.26
N GLY A 270 -12.66 33.93 -29.49
CA GLY A 270 -12.34 35.06 -30.37
C GLY A 270 -10.88 35.01 -30.81
N ASP A 271 -10.14 36.12 -30.62
CA ASP A 271 -8.70 36.20 -30.93
C ASP A 271 -7.79 35.79 -29.74
N GLU A 272 -8.37 35.47 -28.57
CA GLU A 272 -7.61 35.06 -27.38
C GLU A 272 -7.57 33.53 -27.23
N ILE A 273 -6.37 32.98 -27.08
CA ILE A 273 -6.17 31.59 -26.65
C ILE A 273 -6.17 31.58 -25.12
N ARG A 274 -7.14 30.88 -24.53
CA ARG A 274 -7.19 30.65 -23.08
C ARG A 274 -6.87 29.21 -22.75
N THR A 275 -6.22 29.04 -21.61
CA THR A 275 -5.84 27.74 -21.08
C THR A 275 -6.72 27.40 -19.90
N GLN A 276 -7.23 26.18 -19.86
CA GLN A 276 -7.99 25.65 -18.74
C GLN A 276 -7.63 24.19 -18.42
N ALA A 277 -8.15 23.65 -17.32
CA ALA A 277 -8.01 22.24 -16.99
C ALA A 277 -8.86 21.33 -17.91
N ALA A 278 -8.27 20.24 -18.38
CA ALA A 278 -8.93 19.24 -19.22
C ALA A 278 -10.10 18.54 -18.48
N ALA A 279 -11.25 18.41 -19.18
CA ALA A 279 -12.47 17.80 -18.64
C ALA A 279 -12.32 16.30 -18.30
N ASP A 280 -11.35 15.62 -18.90
CA ASP A 280 -11.11 14.19 -18.65
C ASP A 280 -10.57 13.94 -17.25
N PHE A 281 -9.77 14.87 -16.71
CA PHE A 281 -9.09 14.73 -15.42
C PHE A 281 -9.76 15.54 -14.31
N TYR A 282 -10.35 16.70 -14.63
CA TYR A 282 -10.89 17.63 -13.63
C TYR A 282 -12.42 17.61 -13.57
N GLY A 283 -12.97 17.38 -12.37
CA GLY A 283 -14.41 17.46 -12.14
C GLY A 283 -14.93 16.54 -11.03
N LYS A 284 -16.23 16.60 -10.77
CA LYS A 284 -16.90 15.66 -9.86
C LYS A 284 -16.72 14.24 -10.38
N ASP A 285 -16.32 13.32 -9.50
CA ASP A 285 -16.05 11.91 -9.80
C ASP A 285 -14.89 11.62 -10.78
N LYS A 286 -14.07 12.64 -11.09
CA LYS A 286 -12.87 12.54 -11.94
C LYS A 286 -11.59 12.31 -11.09
N SER A 287 -10.43 12.61 -11.67
CA SER A 287 -9.12 12.33 -11.08
C SER A 287 -8.73 13.33 -10.00
N LEU A 288 -9.08 14.61 -10.19
CA LEU A 288 -8.83 15.64 -9.18
C LEU A 288 -9.91 16.74 -9.13
N LEU A 289 -10.06 17.33 -7.95
CA LEU A 289 -11.05 18.37 -7.68
C LEU A 289 -10.56 19.29 -6.55
N ILE A 290 -10.82 20.59 -6.66
CA ILE A 290 -10.36 21.59 -5.69
C ILE A 290 -11.54 22.43 -5.22
N TRP A 291 -11.66 22.61 -3.91
CA TRP A 291 -12.62 23.51 -3.29
C TRP A 291 -11.89 24.61 -2.53
N ALA A 292 -12.34 25.84 -2.71
CA ALA A 292 -11.88 26.98 -1.92
C ALA A 292 -13.12 27.77 -1.44
N PRO A 293 -13.75 27.35 -0.32
CA PRO A 293 -15.00 27.93 0.12
C PRO A 293 -14.91 29.45 0.29
N GLY A 294 -15.79 30.19 -0.37
CA GLY A 294 -15.78 31.66 -0.32
C GLY A 294 -14.70 32.34 -1.17
N TRP A 295 -14.02 31.61 -2.05
CA TRP A 295 -13.09 32.16 -3.04
C TRP A 295 -13.64 32.06 -4.47
N PRO A 296 -13.55 33.13 -5.29
CA PRO A 296 -13.10 34.48 -4.95
C PRO A 296 -14.12 35.22 -4.09
N ASN A 297 -13.69 36.28 -3.39
CA ASN A 297 -14.56 37.10 -2.52
C ASN A 297 -15.86 37.52 -3.23
N ALA A 298 -16.96 37.68 -2.47
CA ALA A 298 -18.30 37.97 -2.98
C ALA A 298 -18.39 39.14 -3.99
N LYS A 299 -17.50 40.14 -3.90
CA LYS A 299 -17.39 41.26 -4.86
C LYS A 299 -16.99 40.83 -6.29
N TRP A 300 -16.41 39.63 -6.44
CA TRP A 300 -15.83 39.09 -7.66
C TRP A 300 -16.41 37.70 -8.00
N LYS A 301 -17.55 37.33 -7.39
CA LYS A 301 -18.17 36.00 -7.52
C LYS A 301 -18.60 35.76 -8.97
N GLN A 302 -17.85 34.94 -9.69
CA GLN A 302 -18.16 34.49 -11.05
C GLN A 302 -18.85 33.12 -11.08
N TRP A 303 -18.76 32.35 -9.99
CA TRP A 303 -19.38 31.02 -9.83
C TRP A 303 -19.78 30.79 -8.37
N ASP A 304 -20.47 29.68 -8.09
CA ASP A 304 -20.83 29.36 -6.71
C ASP A 304 -19.63 28.91 -5.88
N THR A 305 -19.26 29.69 -4.86
CA THR A 305 -18.04 29.49 -4.08
C THR A 305 -18.18 28.43 -2.99
N THR A 306 -19.34 27.78 -2.89
CA THR A 306 -19.55 26.55 -2.10
C THR A 306 -19.27 25.30 -2.92
N GLN A 307 -19.33 25.42 -4.25
CA GLN A 307 -19.02 24.35 -5.20
C GLN A 307 -17.50 24.31 -5.49
N PRO A 308 -17.00 23.19 -6.04
CA PRO A 308 -15.61 23.13 -6.47
C PRO A 308 -15.29 24.21 -7.51
N ILE A 309 -14.03 24.65 -7.55
CA ILE A 309 -13.54 25.64 -8.50
C ILE A 309 -13.80 25.10 -9.92
N PRO A 310 -14.41 25.87 -10.83
CA PRO A 310 -14.71 25.38 -12.17
C PRO A 310 -13.44 25.22 -13.01
N ARG A 311 -13.44 24.29 -13.96
CA ARG A 311 -12.26 23.98 -14.80
C ARG A 311 -11.67 25.19 -15.54
N HIS A 312 -12.52 26.13 -15.97
CA HIS A 312 -12.11 27.33 -16.70
C HIS A 312 -11.32 28.33 -15.83
N ALA A 313 -11.38 28.19 -14.50
CA ALA A 313 -10.62 28.99 -13.55
C ALA A 313 -9.29 28.32 -13.15
N ILE A 314 -8.92 27.18 -13.72
CA ILE A 314 -7.69 26.46 -13.41
C ILE A 314 -6.73 26.54 -14.58
N ILE A 315 -5.50 26.97 -14.32
CA ILE A 315 -4.43 27.06 -15.30
C ILE A 315 -3.37 26.01 -14.96
N PRO A 316 -3.19 24.98 -15.78
CA PRO A 316 -2.04 24.09 -15.69
C PRO A 316 -0.75 24.90 -15.88
N ALA A 317 0.18 24.81 -14.93
CA ALA A 317 1.43 25.58 -14.97
C ALA A 317 2.57 24.79 -14.32
N ASP A 318 3.80 25.13 -14.69
CA ASP A 318 4.99 24.67 -13.99
C ASP A 318 5.16 25.46 -12.68
N LEU A 319 5.07 24.76 -11.55
CA LEU A 319 5.19 25.34 -10.21
C LEU A 319 6.46 24.89 -9.48
N SER A 320 7.47 24.39 -10.21
CA SER A 320 8.73 23.88 -9.64
C SER A 320 9.46 24.91 -8.77
N ASP A 321 9.44 26.18 -9.17
CA ASP A 321 10.14 27.28 -8.48
C ASP A 321 9.23 28.17 -7.62
N TRP A 322 7.92 27.90 -7.55
CA TRP A 322 6.92 28.75 -6.88
C TRP A 322 6.85 30.22 -7.37
N GLN A 323 7.51 30.55 -8.49
CA GLN A 323 7.59 31.90 -9.04
C GLN A 323 6.34 32.31 -9.83
N TYR A 324 5.59 31.33 -10.35
CA TYR A 324 4.40 31.60 -11.17
C TYR A 324 3.39 32.47 -10.42
N VAL A 325 2.87 33.50 -11.12
CA VAL A 325 1.86 34.41 -10.57
C VAL A 325 0.54 34.15 -11.27
N ALA A 326 -0.38 33.49 -10.56
CA ALA A 326 -1.72 33.23 -11.07
C ALA A 326 -2.47 34.55 -11.37
N PRO A 327 -3.07 34.70 -12.56
CA PRO A 327 -3.96 35.82 -12.88
C PRO A 327 -5.15 35.89 -11.92
N ARG A 328 -5.80 37.06 -11.83
CA ARG A 328 -7.01 37.21 -11.00
C ARG A 328 -8.08 36.20 -11.43
N ASN A 329 -8.80 35.66 -10.45
CA ASN A 329 -9.84 34.64 -10.59
C ASN A 329 -9.36 33.30 -11.19
N HIS A 330 -8.04 33.08 -11.30
CA HIS A 330 -7.48 31.82 -11.76
C HIS A 330 -6.59 31.19 -10.69
N VAL A 331 -6.54 29.87 -10.67
CA VAL A 331 -5.65 29.08 -9.80
C VAL A 331 -4.67 28.33 -10.68
N ALA A 332 -3.37 28.45 -10.38
CA ALA A 332 -2.37 27.67 -11.08
C ALA A 332 -2.21 26.30 -10.40
N VAL A 333 -2.18 25.23 -11.19
CA VAL A 333 -2.07 23.85 -10.69
C VAL A 333 -0.97 23.11 -11.45
N ASP A 334 -0.11 22.41 -10.71
CA ASP A 334 0.92 21.53 -11.27
C ASP A 334 0.62 20.07 -10.87
N PRO A 335 0.14 19.22 -11.79
CA PRO A 335 -0.21 17.84 -11.48
C PRO A 335 1.01 16.93 -11.28
N GLU A 336 2.19 17.32 -11.76
CA GLU A 336 3.40 16.51 -11.64
C GLU A 336 4.06 16.65 -10.25
N LEU A 337 3.93 17.84 -9.65
CA LEU A 337 4.43 18.12 -8.30
C LEU A 337 3.33 18.12 -7.23
N GLY A 338 2.06 18.16 -7.63
CA GLY A 338 0.94 18.27 -6.70
C GLY A 338 0.93 19.63 -5.98
N ARG A 339 1.18 20.71 -6.72
CA ARG A 339 1.26 22.08 -6.20
C ARG A 339 0.12 22.96 -6.70
N ILE A 340 -0.29 23.93 -5.89
CA ILE A 340 -1.35 24.88 -6.18
C ILE A 340 -0.89 26.29 -5.81
N VAL A 341 -1.13 27.27 -6.69
CA VAL A 341 -0.86 28.68 -6.41
C VAL A 341 -2.09 29.54 -6.66
N PHE A 342 -2.50 30.28 -5.63
CA PHE A 342 -3.57 31.28 -5.70
C PHE A 342 -3.03 32.67 -6.09
N PRO A 343 -3.88 33.58 -6.60
CA PRO A 343 -3.49 34.95 -6.91
C PRO A 343 -3.13 35.72 -5.63
N SER A 344 -2.07 36.55 -5.70
CA SER A 344 -1.53 37.26 -4.53
C SER A 344 -2.53 38.19 -3.82
N ARG A 345 -3.53 38.71 -4.54
CA ARG A 345 -4.57 39.60 -3.98
C ARG A 345 -5.88 38.88 -3.62
N GLN A 346 -5.97 37.57 -3.86
CA GLN A 346 -7.16 36.76 -3.64
C GLN A 346 -6.77 35.47 -2.92
N LEU A 347 -6.43 35.57 -1.63
CA LEU A 347 -6.10 34.41 -0.81
C LEU A 347 -7.38 33.69 -0.34
N PRO A 348 -7.41 32.35 -0.31
CA PRO A 348 -8.54 31.58 0.20
C PRO A 348 -8.58 31.63 1.74
N LYS A 349 -9.51 32.40 2.32
CA LYS A 349 -9.58 32.62 3.78
C LYS A 349 -10.23 31.50 4.58
N LYS A 350 -11.05 30.65 3.94
CA LYS A 350 -11.76 29.54 4.61
C LYS A 350 -11.08 28.19 4.37
N GLY A 351 -9.79 28.20 4.04
CA GLY A 351 -9.03 27.01 3.69
C GLY A 351 -9.28 26.52 2.26
N VAL A 352 -8.55 25.47 1.89
CA VAL A 352 -8.62 24.80 0.59
C VAL A 352 -8.76 23.31 0.85
N LYS A 353 -9.72 22.66 0.20
CA LYS A 353 -9.87 21.20 0.21
C LYS A 353 -9.56 20.65 -1.17
N VAL A 354 -9.05 19.44 -1.21
CA VAL A 354 -8.69 18.75 -2.45
C VAL A 354 -9.17 17.31 -2.42
N SER A 355 -9.55 16.82 -3.59
CA SER A 355 -9.67 15.41 -3.87
C SER A 355 -8.72 15.07 -5.00
N TYR A 356 -7.97 14.01 -4.85
CA TYR A 356 -7.00 13.57 -5.87
C TYR A 356 -6.74 12.08 -5.76
N ARG A 357 -5.91 11.56 -6.66
CA ARG A 357 -5.40 10.20 -6.59
C ARG A 357 -3.90 10.18 -6.53
N TYR A 358 -3.36 9.28 -5.71
CA TYR A 358 -1.96 8.91 -5.71
C TYR A 358 -1.82 7.43 -6.06
N ALA A 359 -0.62 6.97 -6.35
CA ALA A 359 -0.36 5.56 -6.63
C ALA A 359 0.52 4.92 -5.57
N PHE A 360 0.28 3.64 -5.30
CA PHE A 360 1.06 2.82 -4.39
C PHE A 360 0.91 1.33 -4.73
N SER A 361 1.78 0.48 -4.19
CA SER A 361 1.87 -0.93 -4.60
C SER A 361 0.81 -1.84 -3.95
N ALA A 362 0.38 -1.55 -2.72
CA ALA A 362 -0.50 -2.43 -1.96
C ALA A 362 -1.41 -1.69 -0.97
N ASP A 363 -2.45 -2.40 -0.53
CA ASP A 363 -3.44 -1.93 0.45
C ASP A 363 -2.83 -2.00 1.86
N MET A 364 -1.98 -1.03 2.20
CA MET A 364 -1.29 -0.95 3.49
C MET A 364 -1.12 0.51 3.95
N GLY A 365 -0.89 0.69 5.25
CA GLY A 365 -0.81 2.01 5.89
C GLY A 365 -2.16 2.75 5.97
N GLY A 366 -2.16 3.98 6.47
CA GLY A 366 -3.36 4.80 6.68
C GLY A 366 -3.89 5.40 5.38
N GLY A 367 -4.40 4.56 4.47
CA GLY A 367 -4.91 4.93 3.15
C GLY A 367 -6.43 4.78 3.01
N GLU A 368 -6.97 5.33 1.92
CA GLU A 368 -8.39 5.24 1.54
C GLU A 368 -8.60 3.96 0.69
N TYR A 369 -8.85 2.84 1.35
CA TYR A 369 -9.12 1.56 0.69
C TYR A 369 -10.00 0.66 1.57
N GLU A 370 -10.56 -0.38 0.97
CA GLU A 370 -11.38 -1.35 1.69
C GLU A 370 -10.53 -2.19 2.65
N ARG A 371 -10.94 -2.24 3.90
CA ARG A 371 -10.27 -2.98 4.97
C ARG A 371 -11.26 -3.84 5.75
N PRO A 372 -10.88 -5.08 6.12
CA PRO A 372 -11.71 -5.91 6.97
C PRO A 372 -11.76 -5.33 8.39
N LEU A 373 -12.91 -4.76 8.75
CA LEU A 373 -13.12 -4.23 10.10
C LEU A 373 -13.24 -5.39 11.10
N SER A 374 -12.29 -5.50 12.01
CA SER A 374 -12.39 -6.40 13.16
C SER A 374 -12.83 -5.61 14.40
N GLN A 375 -13.78 -6.17 15.15
CA GLN A 375 -14.28 -5.61 16.40
C GLN A 375 -14.55 -6.72 17.43
N PRO A 376 -14.32 -6.48 18.73
CA PRO A 376 -14.72 -7.41 19.79
C PRO A 376 -16.24 -7.56 19.91
N ALA A 377 -16.71 -8.70 20.42
CA ALA A 377 -18.11 -8.88 20.81
C ALA A 377 -18.46 -7.91 21.96
N ASP A 378 -19.67 -7.33 21.92
CA ASP A 378 -20.19 -6.37 22.93
C ASP A 378 -19.47 -5.01 23.00
N THR A 379 -19.07 -4.47 21.85
CA THR A 379 -18.40 -3.16 21.75
C THR A 379 -19.38 -1.99 21.62
N LYS A 380 -19.16 -0.91 22.37
CA LYS A 380 -19.83 0.38 22.20
C LYS A 380 -19.12 1.23 21.14
N LEU A 381 -19.87 1.77 20.18
CA LEU A 381 -19.35 2.58 19.07
C LEU A 381 -19.58 4.08 19.33
N TYR A 382 -18.51 4.87 19.23
CA TYR A 382 -18.53 6.34 19.26
C TYR A 382 -18.07 6.85 17.89
N ARG A 383 -18.90 7.65 17.21
CA ARG A 383 -18.63 8.12 15.84
C ARG A 383 -18.12 9.56 15.86
N VAL A 384 -16.99 9.81 15.19
CA VAL A 384 -16.38 11.13 15.04
C VAL A 384 -16.59 11.59 13.61
N CYS A 385 -17.52 12.53 13.42
CA CYS A 385 -17.86 13.09 12.11
C CYS A 385 -18.18 14.59 12.22
N PRO A 386 -17.15 15.47 12.12
CA PRO A 386 -17.32 16.92 12.24
C PRO A 386 -18.40 17.50 11.32
N GLY A 387 -19.30 18.32 11.88
CA GLY A 387 -20.36 19.01 11.14
C GLY A 387 -21.61 18.19 10.83
N GLU A 388 -21.75 16.98 11.37
CA GLU A 388 -22.93 16.12 11.24
C GLU A 388 -23.69 15.97 12.57
N GLU A 389 -25.01 15.74 12.49
CA GLU A 389 -25.84 15.47 13.67
C GLU A 389 -25.58 14.05 14.22
N ASP A 390 -25.71 13.85 15.53
CA ASP A 390 -25.47 12.56 16.22
C ASP A 390 -24.02 12.01 16.14
N CYS A 391 -23.04 12.89 16.00
CA CYS A 391 -21.60 12.59 16.03
C CYS A 391 -20.81 13.53 16.93
N TYR A 392 -19.61 13.12 17.32
CA TYR A 392 -18.63 14.00 17.98
C TYR A 392 -17.84 14.80 16.95
N GLU A 393 -17.53 16.06 17.27
CA GLU A 393 -16.70 16.95 16.43
C GLU A 393 -15.21 16.63 16.55
N LYS A 394 -14.80 16.10 17.71
CA LYS A 394 -13.40 15.83 18.06
C LYS A 394 -13.21 14.43 18.60
N ILE A 395 -12.02 13.88 18.40
CA ILE A 395 -11.61 12.59 18.97
C ILE A 395 -11.56 12.69 20.51
N GLU A 396 -11.05 13.79 21.05
CA GLU A 396 -11.02 14.06 22.49
C GLU A 396 -12.42 14.09 23.13
N GLU A 397 -13.44 14.57 22.41
CA GLU A 397 -14.82 14.60 22.92
C GLU A 397 -15.41 13.20 23.00
N ALA A 398 -15.15 12.35 21.99
CA ALA A 398 -15.54 10.94 22.01
C ALA A 398 -14.80 10.17 23.13
N LEU A 399 -13.52 10.44 23.33
CA LEU A 399 -12.73 9.87 24.43
C LEU A 399 -13.28 10.26 25.81
N LYS A 400 -13.60 11.54 26.01
CA LYS A 400 -14.20 12.03 27.26
C LYS A 400 -15.57 11.42 27.49
N ALA A 401 -16.41 11.34 26.46
CA ALA A 401 -17.73 10.72 26.56
C ALA A 401 -17.62 9.27 27.04
N TRP A 402 -16.71 8.49 26.44
CA TRP A 402 -16.42 7.13 26.87
C TRP A 402 -15.93 7.05 28.33
N GLN A 403 -15.02 7.94 28.75
CA GLN A 403 -14.49 7.96 30.12
C GLN A 403 -15.56 8.33 31.17
N THR A 404 -16.53 9.16 30.81
CA THR A 404 -17.57 9.67 31.74
C THR A 404 -18.87 8.88 31.74
N GLU A 405 -19.05 7.91 30.84
CA GLU A 405 -20.27 7.09 30.76
C GLU A 405 -20.34 6.15 31.98
N GLU A 406 -21.50 6.09 32.65
CA GLU A 406 -21.74 5.21 33.81
C GLU A 406 -22.80 4.14 33.52
N PRO A 407 -22.47 2.84 33.60
CA PRO A 407 -21.13 2.28 33.83
C PRO A 407 -20.22 2.42 32.59
N ARG A 408 -18.92 2.65 32.82
CA ARG A 408 -17.93 2.78 31.74
C ARG A 408 -17.88 1.47 30.95
N PRO A 409 -18.09 1.50 29.62
CA PRO A 409 -18.06 0.27 28.85
C PRO A 409 -16.64 -0.25 28.79
N ALA A 410 -16.47 -1.52 29.15
CA ALA A 410 -15.18 -2.21 29.13
C ALA A 410 -14.58 -2.29 27.71
N THR A 411 -15.41 -2.23 26.68
CA THR A 411 -14.98 -2.33 25.28
C THR A 411 -15.56 -1.17 24.47
N ALA A 412 -14.68 -0.32 23.94
CA ALA A 412 -15.06 0.86 23.16
C ALA A 412 -14.32 0.94 21.83
N VAL A 413 -15.05 1.36 20.79
CA VAL A 413 -14.50 1.73 19.48
C VAL A 413 -14.84 3.18 19.20
N ILE A 414 -13.81 3.98 18.92
CA ILE A 414 -13.93 5.33 18.38
C ILE A 414 -13.68 5.22 16.87
N GLU A 415 -14.72 5.44 16.08
CA GLU A 415 -14.68 5.36 14.63
C GLU A 415 -14.68 6.76 14.01
N ILE A 416 -13.63 7.06 13.24
CA ILE A 416 -13.47 8.32 12.52
C ILE A 416 -13.94 8.12 11.09
N GLU A 417 -15.01 8.81 10.70
CA GLU A 417 -15.69 8.54 9.43
C GLU A 417 -15.21 9.40 8.26
N GLN A 418 -14.74 10.61 8.56
CA GLN A 418 -14.36 11.57 7.52
C GLN A 418 -12.84 11.55 7.26
N SER A 419 -12.46 11.64 5.97
CA SER A 419 -11.07 11.78 5.51
C SER A 419 -10.54 13.20 5.70
N SER A 420 -10.40 13.63 6.96
CA SER A 420 -9.94 14.97 7.34
C SER A 420 -8.66 14.94 8.18
N VAL A 421 -8.16 16.13 8.52
CA VAL A 421 -6.99 16.31 9.40
C VAL A 421 -7.47 16.74 10.78
N TYR A 422 -7.20 15.90 11.76
CA TYR A 422 -7.55 16.08 13.17
C TYR A 422 -6.29 16.56 13.91
N THR A 423 -6.39 17.74 14.51
CA THR A 423 -5.27 18.38 15.23
C THR A 423 -5.63 18.45 16.71
N GLU A 424 -5.24 17.43 17.46
CA GLU A 424 -5.72 17.17 18.82
C GLU A 424 -4.61 16.58 19.70
N GLN A 425 -4.75 16.72 21.02
CA GLN A 425 -3.85 16.13 22.01
C GLN A 425 -4.49 14.85 22.57
N LEU A 426 -3.88 13.71 22.25
CA LEU A 426 -4.40 12.41 22.66
C LEU A 426 -3.59 11.85 23.82
N ASN A 427 -4.21 11.79 25.00
CA ASN A 427 -3.69 11.11 26.18
C ASN A 427 -4.71 10.05 26.57
N ILE A 428 -4.31 8.78 26.49
CA ILE A 428 -5.20 7.63 26.69
C ILE A 428 -4.79 6.89 27.95
N GLU A 429 -5.73 6.79 28.89
CA GLU A 429 -5.60 6.05 30.14
C GLU A 429 -6.65 4.92 30.18
N LEU A 430 -6.16 3.68 30.17
CA LEU A 430 -6.99 2.47 30.19
C LEU A 430 -7.05 1.86 31.60
N GLY A 431 -8.26 1.61 32.09
CA GLY A 431 -8.52 0.86 33.32
C GLY A 431 -8.36 -0.65 33.14
N GLU A 432 -8.57 -1.41 34.22
CA GLU A 432 -8.37 -2.86 34.22
C GLU A 432 -9.32 -3.56 33.24
N ASN A 433 -8.77 -4.45 32.41
CA ASN A 433 -9.51 -5.20 31.38
C ASN A 433 -10.26 -4.33 30.34
N GLU A 434 -9.94 -3.03 30.24
CA GLU A 434 -10.53 -2.16 29.23
C GLU A 434 -9.87 -2.34 27.86
N THR A 435 -10.68 -2.41 26.80
CA THR A 435 -10.22 -2.44 25.42
C THR A 435 -10.70 -1.20 24.68
N LEU A 436 -9.76 -0.39 24.21
CA LEU A 436 -10.05 0.78 23.38
C LEU A 436 -9.45 0.59 21.99
N GLN A 437 -10.27 0.84 20.98
CA GLN A 437 -9.84 0.88 19.59
C GLN A 437 -10.17 2.24 18.98
N ILE A 438 -9.17 2.90 18.41
CA ILE A 438 -9.36 4.06 17.54
C ILE A 438 -9.18 3.59 16.11
N ARG A 439 -10.24 3.69 15.31
CA ARG A 439 -10.25 3.20 13.93
C ARG A 439 -10.77 4.22 12.94
N ALA A 440 -10.27 4.15 11.72
CA ALA A 440 -10.89 4.78 10.57
C ALA A 440 -12.08 3.94 10.08
N ALA A 441 -13.19 4.57 9.72
CA ALA A 441 -14.28 3.91 9.01
C ALA A 441 -13.77 3.29 7.70
N ASN A 442 -14.44 2.26 7.21
CA ASN A 442 -14.00 1.59 5.98
C ASN A 442 -13.96 2.57 4.79
N GLY A 443 -12.85 2.60 4.04
CA GLY A 443 -12.69 3.53 2.93
C GLY A 443 -12.49 5.01 3.33
N ALA A 444 -12.17 5.31 4.59
CA ALA A 444 -11.78 6.66 5.03
C ALA A 444 -10.26 6.82 5.17
N ARG A 445 -9.75 8.05 5.20
CA ARG A 445 -8.33 8.35 5.45
C ARG A 445 -8.15 9.49 6.45
N PRO A 446 -8.44 9.26 7.74
CA PRO A 446 -8.20 10.24 8.78
C PRO A 446 -6.70 10.43 9.04
N VAL A 447 -6.29 11.69 9.14
CA VAL A 447 -4.93 12.10 9.49
C VAL A 447 -4.94 12.73 10.88
N ILE A 448 -4.19 12.17 11.82
CA ILE A 448 -3.95 12.78 13.14
C ILE A 448 -2.64 13.56 13.04
N ARG A 449 -2.73 14.89 13.15
CA ARG A 449 -1.58 15.80 13.14
C ARG A 449 -1.29 16.25 14.55
N LEU A 450 -0.19 15.77 15.11
CA LEU A 450 0.31 16.15 16.42
C LEU A 450 1.14 17.44 16.29
N LEU A 451 0.80 18.47 17.07
CA LEU A 451 1.50 19.76 17.08
C LEU A 451 2.30 19.97 18.37
N ASP A 452 3.26 20.88 18.29
CA ASP A 452 3.98 21.43 19.44
C ASP A 452 3.11 22.54 20.05
N TYR A 453 2.27 22.19 21.03
CA TYR A 453 1.44 23.16 21.76
C TYR A 453 2.20 23.80 22.92
N MET A 454 3.04 23.02 23.60
CA MET A 454 3.82 23.43 24.76
C MET A 454 5.29 23.55 24.36
N ALA A 455 5.90 24.68 24.72
CA ALA A 455 7.32 24.93 24.43
C ALA A 455 8.23 24.29 25.49
N GLU A 456 7.70 24.13 26.70
CA GLU A 456 8.40 23.68 27.90
C GLU A 456 8.41 22.16 28.08
N LYS A 457 7.55 21.41 27.37
CA LYS A 457 7.49 19.94 27.45
C LYS A 457 7.09 19.30 26.11
N PRO A 458 7.44 18.03 25.88
CA PRO A 458 7.01 17.32 24.69
C PRO A 458 5.51 16.96 24.74
N ASP A 459 4.75 17.36 23.73
CA ASP A 459 3.38 16.92 23.47
C ASP A 459 3.36 15.62 22.64
N ALA A 460 3.66 14.49 23.26
CA ALA A 460 3.52 13.20 22.59
C ALA A 460 2.07 12.67 22.68
N PHE A 461 1.67 11.84 21.72
CA PHE A 461 0.50 10.99 21.90
C PHE A 461 0.88 9.92 22.93
N THR A 462 0.34 10.02 24.15
CA THR A 462 0.62 9.08 25.24
C THR A 462 -0.46 8.02 25.41
N VAL A 463 -0.03 6.79 25.67
CA VAL A 463 -0.89 5.65 26.00
C VAL A 463 -0.37 4.98 27.27
N THR A 464 -1.23 4.87 28.28
CA THR A 464 -1.00 4.15 29.53
C THR A 464 -2.16 3.18 29.79
N GLY A 465 -1.88 2.07 30.47
CA GLY A 465 -2.91 1.08 30.75
C GLY A 465 -2.65 0.24 31.98
N ALA A 466 -3.74 -0.16 32.63
CA ALA A 466 -3.78 -1.07 33.77
C ALA A 466 -3.80 -2.54 33.30
N PRO A 467 -3.69 -3.55 34.20
CA PRO A 467 -3.68 -4.95 33.81
C PRO A 467 -4.87 -5.38 32.94
N GLY A 468 -4.56 -6.23 31.96
CA GLY A 468 -5.56 -6.79 31.04
C GLY A 468 -6.07 -5.83 29.97
N SER A 469 -5.68 -4.56 30.03
CA SER A 469 -6.09 -3.56 29.05
C SER A 469 -5.47 -3.80 27.67
N ARG A 470 -6.16 -3.37 26.61
CA ARG A 470 -5.73 -3.55 25.21
C ARG A 470 -6.00 -2.29 24.41
N PHE A 471 -5.00 -1.87 23.64
CA PHE A 471 -5.11 -0.70 22.78
C PHE A 471 -4.91 -1.05 21.31
N THR A 472 -5.78 -0.54 20.42
CA THR A 472 -5.70 -0.80 18.98
C THR A 472 -5.82 0.50 18.17
N LEU A 473 -4.89 0.72 17.24
CA LEU A 473 -4.97 1.73 16.18
C LEU A 473 -5.20 1.05 14.84
N ASP A 474 -6.19 1.51 14.09
CA ASP A 474 -6.57 0.90 12.80
C ASP A 474 -6.88 1.91 11.70
N GLY A 475 -6.13 1.91 10.61
CA GLY A 475 -6.46 2.71 9.43
C GLY A 475 -6.09 4.20 9.52
N LEU A 476 -5.16 4.57 10.41
CA LEU A 476 -4.84 5.98 10.72
C LEU A 476 -3.50 6.41 10.12
N LEU A 477 -3.41 7.67 9.69
CA LEU A 477 -2.14 8.31 9.37
C LEU A 477 -1.77 9.28 10.49
N ILE A 478 -0.60 9.12 11.10
CA ILE A 478 -0.12 9.95 12.21
C ILE A 478 1.15 10.69 11.76
N THR A 479 1.16 12.00 11.93
CA THR A 479 2.26 12.90 11.54
C THR A 479 2.50 13.99 12.58
N GLY A 480 3.69 14.58 12.56
CA GLY A 480 4.14 15.66 13.46
C GLY A 480 4.98 15.15 14.62
N ARG A 481 4.58 14.04 15.26
CA ARG A 481 5.28 13.40 16.38
C ARG A 481 5.05 11.88 16.42
N GLY A 482 5.82 11.20 17.27
CA GLY A 482 5.67 9.77 17.56
C GLY A 482 4.64 9.48 18.65
N ILE A 483 4.39 8.18 18.85
CA ILE A 483 3.54 7.65 19.92
C ILE A 483 4.42 7.17 21.06
N GLN A 484 4.05 7.53 22.29
CA GLN A 484 4.71 7.09 23.50
C GLN A 484 3.81 6.15 24.29
N VAL A 485 4.35 4.97 24.60
CA VAL A 485 3.70 3.99 25.46
C VAL A 485 4.45 3.95 26.77
N HIS A 486 3.79 4.35 27.84
CA HIS A 486 4.38 4.32 29.17
C HIS A 486 3.85 3.13 29.96
N GLY A 487 4.77 2.36 30.52
CA GLY A 487 4.45 1.40 31.56
C GLY A 487 4.14 2.09 32.89
N PRO A 488 3.69 1.33 33.90
CA PRO A 488 3.31 1.88 35.19
C PRO A 488 4.51 2.53 35.88
N GLU A 489 4.29 3.73 36.41
CA GLU A 489 5.31 4.43 37.19
C GLU A 489 5.68 3.63 38.44
N PRO A 490 6.97 3.52 38.78
CA PRO A 490 7.40 2.92 40.02
C PRO A 490 6.89 3.73 41.22
N ASP A 491 6.37 3.04 42.24
CA ASP A 491 5.90 3.66 43.47
C ASP A 491 7.07 4.44 44.12
N PRO A 492 6.97 5.78 44.27
CA PRO A 492 8.04 6.60 44.84
C PRO A 492 8.35 6.23 46.29
N ASP A 493 7.39 5.66 47.03
CA ASP A 493 7.57 5.21 48.40
C ASP A 493 8.21 3.80 48.48
N LYS A 494 8.21 3.05 47.37
CA LYS A 494 8.77 1.69 47.26
C LYS A 494 9.47 1.46 45.90
N PRO A 495 10.64 2.08 45.66
CA PRO A 495 11.36 1.96 44.39
C PRO A 495 11.85 0.54 44.07
N ASP A 496 11.93 -0.34 45.07
CA ASP A 496 12.32 -1.75 44.93
C ASP A 496 11.13 -2.72 44.81
N ALA A 497 9.89 -2.24 44.94
CA ALA A 497 8.72 -3.07 44.66
C ALA A 497 8.70 -3.45 43.16
N PRO A 498 8.22 -4.66 42.81
CA PRO A 498 7.98 -5.00 41.42
C PRO A 498 7.02 -3.96 40.81
N PRO A 499 7.31 -3.43 39.61
CA PRO A 499 6.44 -2.46 38.96
C PRO A 499 5.02 -3.02 38.84
N GLY A 500 4.03 -2.14 38.99
CA GLY A 500 2.60 -2.47 38.87
C GLY A 500 2.28 -3.22 37.58
N GLU A 501 1.12 -3.87 37.51
CA GLU A 501 0.73 -4.58 36.28
C GLU A 501 0.44 -3.58 35.15
N ASP A 502 0.86 -3.94 33.93
CA ASP A 502 0.90 -3.04 32.77
C ASP A 502 -0.13 -3.44 31.70
N LEU A 503 -0.28 -2.58 30.69
CA LEU A 503 -1.00 -2.82 29.44
C LEU A 503 -0.63 -4.18 28.82
N CYS A 504 -1.64 -4.95 28.41
CA CYS A 504 -1.40 -6.30 27.91
C CYS A 504 -0.91 -6.31 26.46
N THR A 505 -1.54 -5.55 25.56
CA THR A 505 -1.22 -5.57 24.13
C THR A 505 -1.55 -4.25 23.44
N ILE A 506 -0.66 -3.86 22.52
CA ILE A 506 -0.84 -2.75 21.59
C ILE A 506 -0.84 -3.31 20.17
N THR A 507 -1.89 -3.02 19.43
CA THR A 507 -2.03 -3.42 18.03
C THR A 507 -2.07 -2.19 17.13
N ILE A 508 -1.14 -2.11 16.18
CA ILE A 508 -1.11 -1.08 15.14
C ILE A 508 -1.34 -1.78 13.82
N ARG A 509 -2.50 -1.57 13.19
CA ARG A 509 -2.87 -2.23 11.95
C ARG A 509 -3.29 -1.21 10.89
N HIS A 510 -2.89 -1.41 9.63
CA HIS A 510 -3.20 -0.48 8.54
C HIS A 510 -2.91 1.00 8.89
N CYS A 511 -1.87 1.28 9.67
CA CYS A 511 -1.53 2.63 10.08
C CYS A 511 -0.24 3.10 9.41
N THR A 512 -0.11 4.41 9.25
CA THR A 512 1.15 5.03 8.86
C THR A 512 1.60 6.00 9.93
N LEU A 513 2.64 5.63 10.67
CA LEU A 513 3.41 6.58 11.47
C LEU A 513 4.51 7.11 10.55
N VAL A 514 4.36 8.36 10.10
CA VAL A 514 5.24 8.92 9.06
C VAL A 514 6.70 8.83 9.50
N PRO A 515 7.57 8.13 8.74
CA PRO A 515 9.00 8.07 9.02
C PRO A 515 9.60 9.46 9.12
N GLY A 516 10.29 9.75 10.23
CA GLY A 516 10.85 11.06 10.52
C GLY A 516 9.84 12.18 10.82
N TRP A 517 8.65 11.80 11.30
CA TRP A 517 7.51 12.65 11.73
C TRP A 517 6.82 13.46 10.65
N SER A 518 7.56 14.01 9.68
CA SER A 518 7.04 14.74 8.54
C SER A 518 8.01 14.66 7.36
N LEU A 519 7.55 15.08 6.19
CA LEU A 519 8.31 15.07 4.96
C LEU A 519 8.62 16.49 4.48
N LEU A 520 9.77 16.67 3.85
CA LEU A 520 10.12 17.82 3.05
C LEU A 520 9.53 17.68 1.63
N ASN A 521 9.64 18.75 0.83
CA ASN A 521 9.07 18.80 -0.53
C ASN A 521 9.58 17.66 -1.43
N ASP A 522 10.83 17.25 -1.28
CA ASP A 522 11.49 16.19 -2.07
C ASP A 522 11.23 14.76 -1.56
N CYS A 523 10.40 14.63 -0.52
CA CYS A 523 10.13 13.40 0.24
C CYS A 523 11.26 12.97 1.18
N GLU A 524 12.24 13.83 1.49
CA GLU A 524 13.18 13.56 2.59
C GLU A 524 12.48 13.74 3.95
N PRO A 525 12.78 12.88 4.94
CA PRO A 525 12.22 13.01 6.28
C PRO A 525 12.79 14.25 6.99
N ALA A 526 11.93 15.00 7.66
CA ALA A 526 12.33 16.22 8.36
C ALA A 526 13.15 15.94 9.63
N ARG A 527 12.86 14.83 10.33
CA ARG A 527 13.52 14.43 11.57
C ARG A 527 13.86 12.92 11.56
N PRO A 528 14.86 12.50 10.76
CA PRO A 528 15.15 11.07 10.54
C PRO A 528 15.54 10.30 11.81
N SER A 529 16.17 10.96 12.77
CA SER A 529 16.64 10.36 14.03
C SER A 529 15.53 10.13 15.07
N GLU A 530 14.37 10.75 14.88
CA GLU A 530 13.30 10.74 15.87
C GLU A 530 12.42 9.50 15.72
N PRO A 531 12.10 8.80 16.82
CA PRO A 531 11.28 7.60 16.78
C PRO A 531 9.80 7.89 16.52
N SER A 532 9.19 7.03 15.71
CA SER A 532 7.74 7.03 15.53
C SER A 532 7.01 6.30 16.65
N LEU A 533 7.66 5.34 17.31
CA LEU A 533 7.11 4.60 18.44
C LEU A 533 8.15 4.47 19.55
N GLU A 534 7.83 4.98 20.73
CA GLU A 534 8.64 4.86 21.93
C GLU A 534 7.95 3.98 22.95
N LEU A 535 8.65 2.95 23.43
CA LEU A 535 8.19 2.04 24.48
C LEU A 535 9.00 2.34 25.74
N MET A 536 8.37 2.90 26.76
CA MET A 536 9.02 3.38 27.98
C MET A 536 8.57 2.57 29.19
N ASN A 537 9.45 1.72 29.71
CA ASN A 537 9.24 0.84 30.87
C ASN A 537 7.97 -0.03 30.78
N THR A 538 7.47 -0.26 29.57
CA THR A 538 6.30 -1.10 29.33
C THR A 538 6.69 -2.56 29.11
N ARG A 539 5.79 -3.48 29.46
CA ARG A 539 5.82 -4.92 29.21
C ARG A 539 4.76 -5.34 28.19
N ALA A 540 4.06 -4.37 27.58
CA ALA A 540 2.99 -4.63 26.62
C ALA A 540 3.52 -5.33 25.37
N ARG A 541 2.81 -6.36 24.91
CA ARG A 541 3.12 -6.98 23.61
C ARG A 541 2.74 -6.02 22.49
N VAL A 542 3.67 -5.77 21.58
CA VAL A 542 3.42 -4.90 20.41
C VAL A 542 3.19 -5.77 19.17
N ARG A 543 2.06 -5.55 18.50
CA ARG A 543 1.71 -6.18 17.22
C ARG A 543 1.53 -5.14 16.15
N ILE A 544 2.25 -5.28 15.04
CA ILE A 544 2.22 -4.38 13.92
C ILE A 544 1.91 -5.18 12.66
N GLU A 545 0.85 -4.77 11.95
CA GLU A 545 0.31 -5.50 10.80
C GLU A 545 -0.04 -4.53 9.67
N HIS A 546 0.35 -4.81 8.42
CA HIS A 546 0.00 -4.01 7.24
C HIS A 546 0.28 -2.49 7.41
N SER A 547 1.33 -2.13 8.13
CA SER A 547 1.60 -0.75 8.57
C SER A 547 2.95 -0.23 8.11
N ILE A 548 3.09 1.10 8.06
CA ILE A 548 4.33 1.80 7.73
C ILE A 548 4.73 2.60 8.97
N LEU A 549 5.93 2.36 9.50
CA LEU A 549 6.42 3.05 10.70
C LEU A 549 7.83 3.56 10.49
N GLY A 550 8.14 4.68 11.14
CA GLY A 550 9.51 5.08 11.41
C GLY A 550 10.15 4.27 12.54
N SER A 551 11.27 4.77 13.05
CA SER A 551 12.07 4.11 14.10
C SER A 551 11.26 3.74 15.35
N ILE A 552 11.57 2.58 15.94
CA ILE A 552 11.04 2.10 17.22
C ILE A 552 12.15 2.15 18.26
N GLN A 553 11.92 2.84 19.37
CA GLN A 553 12.88 2.95 20.47
C GLN A 553 12.31 2.29 21.73
N VAL A 554 13.13 1.45 22.37
CA VAL A 554 12.74 0.69 23.57
C VAL A 554 13.60 1.12 24.74
N THR A 555 12.98 1.73 25.73
CA THR A 555 13.60 2.07 27.02
C THR A 555 12.98 1.17 28.08
N ALA A 556 13.75 0.24 28.64
CA ALA A 556 13.27 -0.66 29.69
C ALA A 556 14.36 -0.96 30.71
N ASP A 557 13.97 -1.22 31.96
CA ASP A 557 14.87 -1.69 33.01
C ASP A 557 15.24 -3.16 32.77
N GLN A 558 16.44 -3.39 32.22
CA GLN A 558 16.96 -4.72 31.87
C GLN A 558 17.15 -5.65 33.07
N VAL A 559 17.18 -5.12 34.29
CA VAL A 559 17.39 -5.90 35.51
C VAL A 559 16.06 -6.39 36.07
N LYS A 560 15.01 -5.55 36.02
CA LYS A 560 13.72 -5.82 36.65
C LYS A 560 12.66 -6.37 35.70
N SER A 561 12.86 -6.28 34.38
CA SER A 561 11.83 -6.64 33.38
C SER A 561 12.31 -7.67 32.36
N ASP A 562 11.37 -8.51 31.91
CA ASP A 562 11.58 -9.37 30.75
C ASP A 562 11.58 -8.57 29.44
N PRO A 563 12.30 -9.00 28.38
CA PRO A 563 12.33 -8.26 27.13
C PRO A 563 10.97 -8.25 26.44
N ILE A 564 10.61 -7.10 25.87
CA ILE A 564 9.28 -6.83 25.30
C ILE A 564 9.09 -7.62 23.99
N PRO A 565 8.00 -8.39 23.81
CA PRO A 565 7.70 -9.05 22.55
C PRO A 565 7.14 -8.07 21.51
N ILE A 566 7.84 -7.93 20.39
CA ILE A 566 7.45 -7.10 19.24
C ILE A 566 7.26 -8.02 18.02
N HIS A 567 6.04 -8.02 17.47
CA HIS A 567 5.68 -8.78 16.28
C HIS A 567 5.40 -7.82 15.12
N LEU A 568 6.21 -7.92 14.06
CA LEU A 568 6.05 -7.19 12.81
C LEU A 568 5.60 -8.16 11.72
N SER A 569 4.47 -7.88 11.07
CA SER A 569 4.00 -8.67 9.93
C SER A 569 3.52 -7.78 8.79
N ASP A 570 3.87 -8.12 7.55
CA ASP A 570 3.38 -7.46 6.34
C ASP A 570 3.58 -5.92 6.38
N SER A 571 4.68 -5.46 6.98
CA SER A 571 4.89 -4.06 7.36
C SER A 571 6.25 -3.52 6.92
N ILE A 572 6.36 -2.19 6.86
CA ILE A 572 7.61 -1.47 6.57
C ILE A 572 8.07 -0.75 7.84
N LEU A 573 9.33 -0.96 8.19
CA LEU A 573 10.00 -0.22 9.26
C LEU A 573 11.15 0.58 8.65
N ASP A 574 11.06 1.90 8.71
CA ASP A 574 11.95 2.79 7.96
C ASP A 574 12.61 3.85 8.85
N ALA A 575 13.90 3.68 9.14
CA ALA A 575 14.72 4.65 9.84
C ALA A 575 15.38 5.68 8.92
N ALA A 576 14.71 6.06 7.82
CA ALA A 576 15.14 7.10 6.90
C ALA A 576 16.47 6.84 6.16
N GLY A 577 16.94 5.60 6.11
CA GLY A 577 18.12 5.24 5.32
C GLY A 577 18.44 3.75 5.28
N ALA A 578 18.72 3.24 4.08
CA ALA A 578 19.07 1.84 3.84
C ALA A 578 20.55 1.51 4.13
N ASP A 579 21.44 2.50 4.00
CA ASP A 579 22.91 2.32 4.02
C ASP A 579 23.63 2.98 5.19
N CYS A 580 22.89 3.56 6.13
CA CYS A 580 23.50 4.22 7.28
C CYS A 580 23.67 3.25 8.45
N ASP A 581 24.92 3.12 8.89
CA ASP A 581 25.31 2.41 10.12
C ASP A 581 25.35 3.36 11.35
N GLU A 582 25.00 4.63 11.17
CA GLU A 582 25.00 5.65 12.22
C GLU A 582 23.83 5.45 13.21
N PRO A 583 23.96 5.90 14.47
CA PRO A 583 22.88 5.78 15.47
C PRO A 583 21.56 6.43 15.05
N GLN A 584 21.61 7.45 14.20
CA GLN A 584 20.42 8.14 13.68
C GLN A 584 19.56 7.29 12.74
N CYS A 585 20.06 6.12 12.32
CA CYS A 585 19.37 5.19 11.43
C CYS A 585 18.98 3.88 12.14
N GLU A 586 18.80 3.93 13.45
CA GLU A 586 18.28 2.81 14.22
C GLU A 586 16.79 2.61 13.90
N ALA A 587 16.46 1.51 13.22
CA ALA A 587 15.08 1.09 12.96
C ALA A 587 14.44 0.51 14.21
N LEU A 588 15.21 -0.27 14.97
CA LEU A 588 14.86 -0.74 16.30
C LEU A 588 16.08 -0.63 17.19
N GLY A 589 15.98 0.18 18.24
CA GLY A 589 17.10 0.50 19.13
C GLY A 589 16.65 0.79 20.56
N ALA A 590 17.63 1.19 21.38
CA ALA A 590 17.40 1.72 22.70
C ALA A 590 18.24 2.99 22.90
N PRO A 591 17.65 4.08 23.42
CA PRO A 591 18.40 5.32 23.62
C PRO A 591 19.50 5.10 24.68
N GLY A 592 20.74 5.35 24.30
CA GLY A 592 21.90 5.27 25.19
C GLY A 592 22.37 3.85 25.55
N TRP A 593 21.74 2.81 25.01
CA TRP A 593 22.12 1.41 25.25
C TRP A 593 22.45 0.68 23.94
N PRO A 594 23.34 -0.33 23.96
CA PRO A 594 23.81 -0.99 22.75
C PRO A 594 22.82 -1.98 22.11
N LEU A 595 21.74 -2.34 22.81
CA LEU A 595 20.71 -3.30 22.38
C LEU A 595 19.36 -2.91 23.01
N ALA A 596 18.29 -2.94 22.21
CA ALA A 596 16.92 -2.88 22.70
C ALA A 596 16.58 -4.12 23.53
N HIS A 597 15.97 -3.94 24.69
CA HIS A 597 15.47 -5.03 25.53
C HIS A 597 14.13 -5.56 25.00
N ALA A 598 14.17 -6.10 23.77
CA ALA A 598 13.02 -6.60 23.05
C ALA A 598 13.30 -7.96 22.40
N VAL A 599 12.25 -8.78 22.28
CA VAL A 599 12.25 -10.02 21.48
C VAL A 599 11.45 -9.77 20.21
N LEU A 600 12.10 -9.94 19.06
CA LEU A 600 11.51 -9.60 17.77
C LEU A 600 11.03 -10.85 17.02
N THR A 601 9.82 -10.76 16.46
CA THR A 601 9.31 -11.65 15.40
C THR A 601 9.02 -10.81 14.16
N VAL A 602 9.58 -11.18 13.01
CA VAL A 602 9.42 -10.45 11.74
C VAL A 602 8.96 -11.38 10.63
N GLU A 603 7.83 -11.08 10.01
CA GLU A 603 7.29 -11.90 8.92
C GLU A 603 6.91 -11.01 7.73
N ARG A 604 7.49 -11.28 6.56
CA ARG A 604 7.14 -10.55 5.32
C ARG A 604 7.26 -9.03 5.49
N CYS A 605 8.37 -8.56 6.05
CA CYS A 605 8.61 -7.13 6.28
C CYS A 605 9.83 -6.63 5.50
N THR A 606 9.86 -5.34 5.22
CA THR A 606 11.05 -4.64 4.72
C THR A 606 11.52 -3.65 5.78
N VAL A 607 12.78 -3.78 6.19
CA VAL A 607 13.38 -2.89 7.21
C VAL A 607 14.53 -2.10 6.62
N PHE A 608 14.41 -0.77 6.67
CA PHE A 608 15.50 0.17 6.40
C PHE A 608 16.04 0.71 7.72
N GLY A 609 17.35 0.60 7.88
CA GLY A 609 18.04 0.96 9.12
C GLY A 609 18.48 -0.26 9.95
N ARG A 610 19.35 0.01 10.91
CA ARG A 610 19.96 -1.02 11.77
C ARG A 610 18.97 -1.51 12.83
N ILE A 611 19.09 -2.78 13.18
CA ILE A 611 18.30 -3.41 14.25
C ILE A 611 19.25 -3.87 15.33
N ASP A 612 19.10 -3.34 16.54
CA ASP A 612 19.82 -3.76 17.73
C ASP A 612 18.82 -4.29 18.76
N THR A 613 18.77 -5.61 18.94
CA THR A 613 17.73 -6.25 19.75
C THR A 613 18.27 -7.36 20.65
N HIS A 614 17.53 -7.68 21.71
CA HIS A 614 17.93 -8.69 22.68
C HIS A 614 17.88 -10.08 22.06
N ALA A 615 16.79 -10.43 21.36
CA ALA A 615 16.62 -11.71 20.69
C ALA A 615 15.73 -11.57 19.45
N ILE A 616 15.92 -12.46 18.47
CA ILE A 616 14.98 -12.65 17.35
C ILE A 616 14.46 -14.08 17.47
N GLU A 617 13.17 -14.24 17.70
CA GLU A 617 12.53 -15.56 17.78
C GLU A 617 12.37 -16.17 16.40
N LEU A 618 11.80 -15.40 15.47
CA LEU A 618 11.60 -15.80 14.09
C LEU A 618 11.72 -14.58 13.18
N ALA A 619 12.53 -14.70 12.13
CA ALA A 619 12.47 -13.78 11.00
C ALA A 619 12.27 -14.59 9.71
N GLU A 620 11.23 -14.29 8.95
CA GLU A 620 10.81 -15.05 7.77
C GLU A 620 10.42 -14.15 6.59
N ASN A 621 10.82 -14.54 5.38
CA ASN A 621 10.45 -13.90 4.11
C ASN A 621 10.66 -12.38 4.11
N SER A 622 11.67 -11.89 4.83
CA SER A 622 11.86 -10.46 5.12
C SER A 622 13.18 -9.92 4.57
N ILE A 623 13.22 -8.62 4.32
CA ILE A 623 14.42 -7.91 3.84
C ILE A 623 14.93 -6.99 4.95
N PHE A 624 16.18 -7.22 5.39
CA PHE A 624 16.89 -6.33 6.30
C PHE A 624 17.98 -5.59 5.54
N MET A 625 17.77 -4.30 5.26
CA MET A 625 18.74 -3.47 4.54
C MET A 625 19.85 -2.94 5.46
N GLY A 626 19.54 -2.64 6.73
CA GLY A 626 20.55 -2.29 7.71
C GLY A 626 21.16 -3.51 8.42
N ARG A 627 22.23 -3.28 9.17
CA ARG A 627 22.89 -4.33 9.96
C ARG A 627 22.01 -4.76 11.12
N VAL A 628 21.93 -6.07 11.33
CA VAL A 628 21.19 -6.67 12.44
C VAL A 628 22.16 -7.18 13.48
N LYS A 629 22.01 -6.74 14.73
CA LYS A 629 22.82 -7.17 15.88
C LYS A 629 21.90 -7.71 16.96
N VAL A 630 22.10 -8.98 17.28
CA VAL A 630 21.29 -9.69 18.28
C VAL A 630 22.16 -10.10 19.46
N GLY A 631 21.69 -9.81 20.68
CA GLY A 631 22.36 -10.19 21.92
C GLY A 631 22.38 -11.70 22.13
N ARG A 632 21.21 -12.33 22.22
CA ARG A 632 21.03 -13.78 22.42
C ARG A 632 20.81 -14.50 21.09
N ARG A 633 21.91 -14.98 20.50
CA ARG A 633 21.90 -15.67 19.19
C ARG A 633 21.60 -17.18 19.26
N GLN A 634 21.53 -17.75 20.46
CA GLN A 634 21.21 -19.17 20.68
C GLN A 634 19.71 -19.46 20.59
N VAL A 635 18.89 -18.41 20.60
CA VAL A 635 17.42 -18.49 20.54
C VAL A 635 16.96 -18.04 19.15
N GLY A 636 15.99 -18.76 18.60
CA GLY A 636 15.32 -18.43 17.35
C GLY A 636 16.10 -18.71 16.07
N CYS A 637 15.50 -18.31 14.94
CA CYS A 637 16.08 -18.49 13.61
C CYS A 637 15.70 -17.36 12.65
N VAL A 638 16.52 -17.19 11.61
CA VAL A 638 16.25 -16.34 10.46
C VAL A 638 16.18 -17.24 9.23
N ARG A 639 15.08 -17.20 8.48
CA ARG A 639 14.86 -18.07 7.33
C ARG A 639 14.31 -17.32 6.12
N PHE A 640 14.75 -17.67 4.91
CA PHE A 640 14.25 -17.08 3.66
C PHE A 640 14.28 -15.53 3.65
N CYS A 641 15.28 -14.96 4.32
CA CYS A 641 15.46 -13.51 4.43
C CYS A 641 16.72 -13.05 3.71
N TYR A 642 16.72 -11.80 3.27
CA TYR A 642 17.95 -11.08 2.98
C TYR A 642 18.48 -10.43 4.25
N VAL A 643 19.75 -10.67 4.57
CA VAL A 643 20.43 -10.06 5.72
C VAL A 643 21.72 -9.40 5.26
N THR A 644 21.83 -8.10 5.49
CA THR A 644 23.03 -7.33 5.14
C THR A 644 24.32 -7.96 5.70
N PRO A 645 25.38 -8.11 4.88
CA PRO A 645 26.68 -8.61 5.33
C PRO A 645 27.21 -7.90 6.57
N GLY A 646 27.89 -8.63 7.45
CA GLY A 646 28.38 -8.11 8.74
C GLY A 646 27.38 -8.17 9.89
N SER A 647 26.11 -8.51 9.63
CA SER A 647 25.10 -8.70 10.67
C SER A 647 25.39 -9.90 11.58
N ARG A 648 25.08 -9.76 12.87
CA ARG A 648 25.19 -10.78 13.93
C ARG A 648 23.81 -11.27 14.33
N THR A 649 23.29 -12.26 13.61
CA THR A 649 21.96 -12.85 13.81
C THR A 649 22.01 -14.22 14.50
N PRO A 650 20.85 -14.79 14.89
CA PRO A 650 20.69 -16.22 15.16
C PRO A 650 21.00 -17.08 13.93
N ARG A 651 20.76 -18.40 14.05
CA ARG A 651 20.98 -19.36 12.96
C ARG A 651 20.18 -18.95 11.71
N ARG A 652 20.89 -18.87 10.59
CA ARG A 652 20.31 -18.57 9.27
C ARG A 652 19.99 -19.86 8.51
N TYR A 653 18.89 -19.86 7.78
CA TYR A 653 18.42 -20.97 6.94
C TYR A 653 17.92 -20.45 5.60
N HIS A 654 18.56 -20.84 4.50
CA HIS A 654 18.20 -20.37 3.14
C HIS A 654 18.13 -18.84 3.01
N CYS A 655 19.00 -18.12 3.72
CA CYS A 655 19.10 -16.67 3.62
C CYS A 655 20.04 -16.24 2.50
N GLN A 656 19.82 -15.03 1.98
CA GLN A 656 20.79 -14.34 1.14
C GLN A 656 21.58 -13.33 1.99
N PRO A 657 22.88 -13.14 1.73
CA PRO A 657 23.70 -13.75 0.67
C PRO A 657 24.28 -15.14 0.99
N ASP A 658 23.99 -15.74 2.15
CA ASP A 658 24.60 -17.00 2.60
C ASP A 658 24.56 -18.13 1.55
N LEU A 659 23.46 -18.24 0.78
CA LEU A 659 23.31 -19.23 -0.28
C LEU A 659 24.29 -19.04 -1.44
N VAL A 660 24.48 -17.81 -1.93
CA VAL A 660 25.45 -17.52 -3.01
C VAL A 660 26.90 -17.55 -2.53
N GLU A 661 27.13 -17.28 -1.25
CA GLU A 661 28.47 -17.39 -0.65
C GLU A 661 28.92 -18.84 -0.43
N THR A 662 27.97 -19.77 -0.22
CA THR A 662 28.28 -21.17 0.13
C THR A 662 29.13 -21.87 -0.94
N PRO A 663 28.82 -21.81 -2.25
CA PRO A 663 29.68 -22.33 -3.31
C PRO A 663 31.11 -21.77 -3.29
N ILE A 664 31.27 -20.46 -3.11
CA ILE A 664 32.58 -19.79 -3.08
C ILE A 664 33.39 -20.26 -1.86
N ARG A 665 32.75 -20.30 -0.68
CA ARG A 665 33.38 -20.81 0.55
C ARG A 665 33.79 -22.28 0.41
N GLN A 666 33.03 -23.11 -0.31
CA GLN A 666 33.39 -24.50 -0.58
C GLN A 666 34.57 -24.62 -1.55
N GLN A 667 34.64 -23.80 -2.60
CA GLN A 667 35.79 -23.77 -3.51
C GLN A 667 37.08 -23.39 -2.78
N TYR A 668 37.02 -22.38 -1.91
CA TYR A 668 38.14 -22.00 -1.04
C TYR A 668 38.55 -23.14 -0.11
N LYS A 669 37.59 -23.82 0.56
CA LYS A 669 37.88 -24.98 1.42
C LYS A 669 38.53 -26.15 0.67
N ARG A 670 38.24 -26.30 -0.62
CA ARG A 670 38.86 -27.30 -1.51
C ARG A 670 40.23 -26.87 -2.05
N GLY A 671 40.69 -25.66 -1.72
CA GLY A 671 41.96 -25.11 -2.21
C GLY A 671 41.94 -24.70 -3.69
N ALA A 672 40.77 -24.54 -4.29
CA ALA A 672 40.63 -24.22 -5.72
C ALA A 672 40.86 -22.74 -6.04
N ILE A 673 40.71 -21.85 -5.05
CA ILE A 673 40.86 -20.40 -5.18
C ILE A 673 41.69 -19.84 -4.03
N SER A 674 42.41 -18.74 -4.29
CA SER A 674 43.20 -18.02 -3.27
C SER A 674 42.30 -17.24 -2.31
N VAL A 675 42.88 -16.71 -1.23
CA VAL A 675 42.18 -15.85 -0.26
C VAL A 675 41.67 -14.56 -0.91
N GLU A 676 42.52 -13.92 -1.71
CA GLU A 676 42.19 -12.67 -2.43
C GLU A 676 41.06 -12.88 -3.45
N GLU A 677 41.12 -14.00 -4.21
CA GLU A 677 40.09 -14.31 -5.19
C GLU A 677 38.75 -14.65 -4.52
N ARG A 678 38.79 -15.38 -3.39
CA ARG A 678 37.60 -15.62 -2.57
C ARG A 678 36.96 -14.30 -2.14
N ASP A 679 37.75 -13.37 -1.58
CA ASP A 679 37.22 -12.11 -1.05
C ASP A 679 36.64 -11.23 -2.16
N ARG A 680 37.30 -11.21 -3.33
CA ARG A 680 36.79 -10.53 -4.53
C ARG A 680 35.46 -11.13 -5.00
N GLN A 681 35.37 -12.45 -5.13
CA GLN A 681 34.14 -13.11 -5.60
C GLN A 681 32.99 -12.94 -4.60
N LEU A 682 33.26 -13.04 -3.29
CA LEU A 682 32.27 -12.79 -2.26
C LEU A 682 31.72 -11.37 -2.36
N ALA A 683 32.59 -10.36 -2.51
CA ALA A 683 32.16 -8.97 -2.64
C ALA A 683 31.29 -8.75 -3.89
N LEU A 684 31.65 -9.36 -5.03
CA LEU A 684 30.86 -9.28 -6.27
C LEU A 684 29.48 -9.92 -6.12
N GLU A 685 29.41 -11.14 -5.57
CA GLU A 685 28.14 -11.83 -5.37
C GLU A 685 27.25 -11.10 -4.35
N GLN A 686 27.82 -10.59 -3.26
CA GLN A 686 27.10 -9.78 -2.27
C GLN A 686 26.48 -8.53 -2.90
N LEU A 687 27.21 -7.82 -3.76
CA LEU A 687 26.69 -6.67 -4.50
C LEU A 687 25.60 -7.06 -5.49
N ARG A 688 25.73 -8.22 -6.14
CA ARG A 688 24.74 -8.73 -7.11
C ARG A 688 23.41 -9.08 -6.46
N VAL A 689 23.43 -9.78 -5.32
CA VAL A 689 22.20 -10.23 -4.64
C VAL A 689 21.63 -9.20 -3.66
N ARG A 690 22.26 -8.05 -3.52
CA ARG A 690 21.72 -6.95 -2.73
C ARG A 690 20.36 -6.52 -3.28
N PRO A 691 19.29 -6.45 -2.47
CA PRO A 691 17.99 -5.98 -2.90
C PRO A 691 18.08 -4.59 -3.52
N GLN A 692 17.40 -4.41 -4.64
CA GLN A 692 17.27 -3.13 -5.33
C GLN A 692 15.79 -2.76 -5.37
N PHE A 693 15.47 -1.53 -5.00
CA PHE A 693 14.13 -0.98 -5.02
C PHE A 693 14.01 0.09 -6.10
N ASN A 694 12.82 0.26 -6.67
CA ASN A 694 12.53 1.41 -7.54
C ASN A 694 12.56 2.71 -6.72
N SER A 695 12.12 2.67 -5.46
CA SER A 695 12.29 3.76 -4.51
C SER A 695 12.39 3.27 -3.07
N GLU A 696 13.25 3.92 -2.29
CA GLU A 696 13.42 3.72 -0.85
C GLU A 696 12.83 4.88 -0.02
N ARG A 697 12.21 5.88 -0.66
CA ARG A 697 11.70 7.08 0.01
C ARG A 697 10.19 7.03 0.18
N TYR A 698 9.71 7.14 1.42
CA TYR A 698 8.29 7.28 1.71
C TYR A 698 7.74 8.55 1.05
N GLY A 699 6.54 8.46 0.45
CA GLY A 699 5.94 9.53 -0.35
C GLY A 699 6.12 9.35 -1.86
N ARG A 700 7.10 8.56 -2.30
CA ARG A 700 7.22 8.15 -3.72
C ARG A 700 6.25 7.00 -4.03
N PRO A 701 5.64 6.95 -5.23
CA PRO A 701 4.66 5.91 -5.57
C PRO A 701 5.21 4.47 -5.51
N GLU A 702 6.48 4.29 -5.84
CA GLU A 702 7.15 2.99 -5.93
C GLU A 702 7.89 2.60 -4.65
N TYR A 703 7.58 3.25 -3.54
CA TYR A 703 8.22 3.00 -2.25
C TYR A 703 8.20 1.51 -1.88
N CYS A 704 9.37 0.97 -1.52
CA CYS A 704 9.64 -0.45 -1.22
C CYS A 704 9.39 -1.44 -2.36
N GLN A 705 9.05 -0.98 -3.58
CA GLN A 705 8.79 -1.90 -4.68
C GLN A 705 10.11 -2.43 -5.23
N LEU A 706 10.30 -3.75 -5.23
CA LEU A 706 11.50 -4.35 -5.80
C LEU A 706 11.64 -3.99 -7.28
N ALA A 707 12.85 -3.60 -7.65
CA ALA A 707 13.20 -3.23 -9.00
C ALA A 707 13.21 -4.45 -9.92
N HIS A 708 12.92 -4.23 -11.19
CA HIS A 708 12.98 -5.30 -12.19
C HIS A 708 14.38 -5.92 -12.29
N THR A 709 15.43 -5.11 -12.13
CA THR A 709 16.84 -5.51 -12.13
C THR A 709 17.28 -6.24 -10.86
N CYS A 710 16.44 -6.30 -9.83
CA CYS A 710 16.75 -7.02 -8.60
C CYS A 710 16.99 -8.50 -8.90
N ALA A 711 17.92 -9.10 -8.16
CA ALA A 711 18.36 -10.47 -8.37
C ALA A 711 17.19 -11.47 -8.22
N PRO A 712 17.12 -12.53 -9.05
CA PRO A 712 16.08 -13.55 -8.94
C PRO A 712 16.11 -14.25 -7.57
N GLU A 713 17.26 -14.34 -6.91
CA GLU A 713 17.41 -14.88 -5.56
C GLU A 713 16.67 -14.08 -4.47
N ILE A 714 16.34 -12.81 -4.73
CA ILE A 714 15.52 -11.97 -3.85
C ILE A 714 14.06 -11.98 -4.32
N LYS A 715 13.85 -11.84 -5.63
CA LYS A 715 12.50 -11.84 -6.23
C LYS A 715 11.79 -13.18 -6.09
N ARG A 716 12.49 -14.31 -5.97
CA ARG A 716 11.90 -15.65 -5.77
C ARG A 716 12.49 -16.35 -4.54
N GLY A 717 12.99 -15.57 -3.60
CA GLY A 717 13.78 -16.05 -2.47
C GLY A 717 12.97 -16.52 -1.27
N ALA A 718 11.66 -16.24 -1.23
CA ALA A 718 10.79 -16.65 -0.15
C ALA A 718 10.60 -18.19 -0.14
N ASP A 719 10.05 -18.71 0.96
CA ASP A 719 9.78 -20.15 1.15
C ASP A 719 8.85 -20.75 0.08
N ASP A 720 7.92 -19.94 -0.44
CA ASP A 720 6.95 -20.30 -1.48
C ASP A 720 7.33 -19.80 -2.89
N GLU A 721 8.60 -19.42 -3.07
CA GLU A 721 9.16 -18.83 -4.30
C GLU A 721 8.61 -17.44 -4.67
N SER A 722 7.87 -16.79 -3.76
CA SER A 722 7.49 -15.37 -3.91
C SER A 722 8.67 -14.44 -3.61
N GLU A 723 8.43 -13.14 -3.76
CA GLU A 723 9.41 -12.12 -3.41
C GLU A 723 9.56 -12.00 -1.89
N MET A 724 10.79 -11.74 -1.44
CA MET A 724 11.05 -11.39 -0.04
C MET A 724 10.56 -9.96 0.24
N GLY A 725 10.19 -9.68 1.49
CA GLY A 725 9.84 -8.34 1.97
C GLY A 725 8.33 -8.09 2.06
N VAL A 726 7.97 -6.82 2.24
CA VAL A 726 6.58 -6.38 2.49
C VAL A 726 5.57 -6.80 1.40
N PHE A 727 6.00 -6.86 0.14
CA PHE A 727 5.12 -7.15 -0.98
C PHE A 727 5.02 -8.64 -1.34
N HIS A 728 5.54 -9.52 -0.49
CA HIS A 728 5.46 -10.98 -0.63
C HIS A 728 4.04 -11.47 -1.01
N ASN A 729 3.00 -10.94 -0.35
CA ASN A 729 1.60 -11.34 -0.58
C ASN A 729 1.02 -10.87 -1.92
N LEU A 730 1.75 -10.08 -2.71
CA LEU A 730 1.34 -9.70 -4.06
C LEU A 730 1.66 -10.80 -5.08
N TYR A 731 2.60 -11.72 -4.78
CA TYR A 731 3.04 -12.80 -5.67
C TYR A 731 3.40 -12.29 -7.07
N GLN A 732 4.10 -11.15 -7.13
CA GLN A 732 4.52 -10.52 -8.38
C GLN A 732 5.32 -11.46 -9.29
N PRO A 733 6.25 -12.30 -8.79
CA PRO A 733 7.02 -13.24 -9.62
C PRO A 733 6.13 -14.31 -10.27
N GLN A 734 5.16 -14.84 -9.53
CA GLN A 734 4.23 -15.85 -10.02
C GLN A 734 3.26 -15.26 -11.04
N ARG A 735 2.73 -14.05 -10.78
CA ARG A 735 1.92 -13.29 -11.75
C ARG A 735 2.69 -13.04 -13.04
N ALA A 736 3.97 -12.63 -12.93
CA ALA A 736 4.83 -12.39 -14.08
C ALA A 736 5.06 -13.68 -14.88
N ALA A 737 5.38 -14.79 -14.21
CA ALA A 737 5.63 -16.08 -14.85
C ALA A 737 4.37 -16.62 -15.56
N ASN A 738 3.21 -16.54 -14.91
CA ASN A 738 1.94 -16.95 -15.50
C ASN A 738 1.62 -16.11 -16.73
N LEU A 739 1.75 -14.78 -16.63
CA LEU A 739 1.57 -13.89 -17.78
C LEU A 739 2.54 -14.20 -18.91
N HIS A 740 3.84 -14.41 -18.62
CA HIS A 740 4.83 -14.74 -19.63
C HIS A 740 4.46 -16.01 -20.42
N ALA A 741 4.10 -17.09 -19.71
CA ALA A 741 3.69 -18.34 -20.35
C ALA A 741 2.43 -18.17 -21.22
N ARG A 742 1.49 -17.32 -20.81
CA ARG A 742 0.31 -17.00 -21.62
C ARG A 742 0.61 -16.14 -22.82
N LEU A 743 1.51 -15.16 -22.71
CA LEU A 743 1.94 -14.39 -23.88
C LEU A 743 2.58 -15.32 -24.90
N ASP A 744 3.46 -16.23 -24.48
CA ASP A 744 4.06 -17.22 -25.38
C ASP A 744 3.02 -18.14 -26.02
N GLU A 745 1.96 -18.52 -25.27
CA GLU A 745 0.87 -19.32 -25.80
C GLU A 745 0.02 -18.54 -26.83
N TYR A 746 -0.32 -17.28 -26.58
CA TYR A 746 -1.31 -16.53 -27.36
C TYR A 746 -0.74 -15.61 -28.44
N THR A 747 0.58 -15.36 -28.44
CA THR A 747 1.26 -14.56 -29.45
C THR A 747 1.32 -15.30 -30.80
N PRO A 748 1.12 -14.58 -31.94
CA PRO A 748 1.24 -15.17 -33.27
C PRO A 748 2.62 -15.75 -33.54
N ALA A 749 2.68 -16.82 -34.33
CA ALA A 749 3.95 -17.42 -34.75
C ALA A 749 4.83 -16.40 -35.49
N GLY A 750 6.11 -16.33 -35.12
CA GLY A 750 7.09 -15.40 -35.69
C GLY A 750 7.09 -14.01 -35.05
N MET A 751 6.24 -13.76 -34.05
CA MET A 751 6.28 -12.56 -33.21
C MET A 751 6.87 -12.91 -31.83
N ASP A 752 7.56 -11.97 -31.22
CA ASP A 752 8.09 -12.06 -29.85
C ASP A 752 7.37 -11.02 -28.99
N THR A 753 6.76 -11.44 -27.88
CA THR A 753 6.13 -10.53 -26.92
C THR A 753 6.95 -10.46 -25.64
N GLY A 754 7.19 -9.24 -25.16
CA GLY A 754 7.94 -9.01 -23.92
C GLY A 754 7.18 -8.10 -22.96
N ILE A 755 7.27 -8.41 -21.67
CA ILE A 755 6.70 -7.60 -20.61
C ILE A 755 7.64 -6.43 -20.32
N ILE A 756 7.11 -5.21 -20.29
CA ILE A 756 7.83 -3.99 -19.90
C ILE A 756 7.10 -3.39 -18.70
N TYR A 757 7.79 -3.27 -17.57
CA TYR A 757 7.21 -2.59 -16.41
C TYR A 757 7.21 -1.08 -16.66
N ALA A 758 6.01 -0.47 -16.58
CA ALA A 758 5.78 0.95 -16.83
C ALA A 758 5.75 1.79 -15.53
N SER A 759 6.22 1.18 -14.43
CA SER A 759 6.50 1.80 -13.14
C SER A 759 7.79 2.60 -13.21
#